data_AF-A0A0B1TZK2-F1
#
_entry.id   AF-A0A0B1TZK2-F1
#
_cell.length_a   1.000
_cell.length_b   1.000
_cell.length_c   1.000
_cell.angle_alpha   90.00
_cell.angle_beta   90.00
_cell.angle_gamma   90.00
#
_symmetry.space_group_name_H-M   'P 1'
#
loop_
_entity.id
_entity.type
_entity.pdbx_description
1 polymer ?
#
loop_
_entity_poly.entity_id
_entity_poly.type
_entity_poly.pdbx_seq_one_letter_code
_entity_poly.pdbx_strand_id
1 'polypeptide(L)'
;MLAARRFLRPGAVVFDVGAHIGCWSVAALAGQPDAAALNLHLFEPAPQAYGVLAKTAAAHFPAARLNPLALGGYSARRRFHVYQDSPSWSGFFRRRGEEARGSVGAPEPIEVACATLDAYCAEHGIHHIDYLKIDVEGAEAEVLAGAAGLLAAGAVDALQFEYGGTFADAGMTLAGVFAFLRFRDYVLMAWRDGRFVAIESWDERLETYGHDNFLVLHRRHLGWFRGDAPAMLALPALLPQNGVTPRGVIHIGAHEGRELALYRKMGASPVLFIEANPEVANRLRQAVAGQPDVIVAEYAVTDGSSDAVTLHVASMDQSSSVLPFGEHLTLYPGIVETGTITVPALSLDALLHRLGLDPATFNLLNIDIQGAELPALCGALGVLPHIEAINTEINFRELYRGGTFFHELAAFLHDQGFVCEASVCPYDPSWGDALFVRRRELHLTSLGHNGRFANQLFQYAFVKLQAARHGLTAFLPAWVGNVLFAASDPLPRRALPLLRQTSPVAAEDAVAGSGKPLQNVDLWGYFQYHSSFYAPDRDAFRALLAPVAAVAAPLDAALARIMAGKKTLVALHLRRGDYGCGHFFVAPGRWYRDWLATIWDTLAAPLLYIASDDPEAVLPEFADYAPASRADLGDLPGLPPSADEAYPDFYVLTKAQALAISNSSFSFAAAMLNTVATVFVRPRLSQKKLIPFAPFDAPVIFRDETAEAFPETGA
;
A
#
# COMPACT_ATOMS: atom_id res chain seq x y z
N MET A 1 -26.29 -0.66 -13.01
CA MET A 1 -26.60 -0.21 -14.40
C MET A 1 -26.75 1.30 -14.56
N LEU A 2 -27.69 1.97 -13.86
CA LEU A 2 -27.88 3.44 -14.00
C LEU A 2 -26.60 4.24 -13.69
N ALA A 3 -25.87 3.87 -12.63
CA ALA A 3 -24.58 4.47 -12.30
C ALA A 3 -23.53 4.22 -13.39
N ALA A 4 -23.40 2.96 -13.83
CA ALA A 4 -22.44 2.55 -14.86
C ALA A 4 -22.51 3.46 -16.08
N ARG A 5 -23.70 3.70 -16.63
CA ARG A 5 -23.90 4.50 -17.86
C ARG A 5 -23.31 5.91 -17.80
N ARG A 6 -23.06 6.49 -16.62
CA ARG A 6 -22.39 7.79 -16.49
C ARG A 6 -20.89 7.73 -16.78
N PHE A 7 -20.29 6.55 -16.68
CA PHE A 7 -18.86 6.29 -16.93
C PHE A 7 -18.63 5.55 -18.27
N LEU A 8 -19.68 5.02 -18.91
CA LEU A 8 -19.58 4.32 -20.19
C LEU A 8 -19.61 5.31 -21.36
N ARG A 9 -18.44 5.79 -21.76
CA ARG A 9 -18.19 6.74 -22.86
C ARG A 9 -17.14 6.18 -23.85
N PRO A 10 -17.08 6.66 -25.11
CA PRO A 10 -16.09 6.18 -26.07
C PRO A 10 -14.67 6.13 -25.51
N GLY A 11 -13.98 5.00 -25.66
CA GLY A 11 -12.64 4.75 -25.16
C GLY A 11 -12.54 4.44 -23.67
N ALA A 12 -13.64 4.40 -22.91
CA ALA A 12 -13.60 4.04 -21.49
C ALA A 12 -13.16 2.59 -21.28
N VAL A 13 -12.41 2.36 -20.21
CA VAL A 13 -11.93 1.04 -19.78
C VAL A 13 -12.92 0.45 -18.78
N VAL A 14 -13.56 -0.67 -19.14
CA VAL A 14 -14.66 -1.25 -18.38
C VAL A 14 -14.38 -2.71 -18.09
N PHE A 15 -14.47 -3.09 -16.82
CA PHE A 15 -14.21 -4.44 -16.35
C PHE A 15 -15.49 -5.08 -15.82
N ASP A 16 -15.87 -6.25 -16.35
CA ASP A 16 -16.94 -7.11 -15.84
C ASP A 16 -16.31 -8.36 -15.24
N VAL A 17 -16.06 -8.33 -13.93
CA VAL A 17 -15.45 -9.43 -13.18
C VAL A 17 -16.55 -10.39 -12.71
N GLY A 18 -16.45 -11.65 -13.13
CA GLY A 18 -17.54 -12.62 -13.04
C GLY A 18 -18.64 -12.31 -14.07
N ALA A 19 -18.24 -12.19 -15.34
CA ALA A 19 -19.13 -11.85 -16.43
C ALA A 19 -20.18 -12.94 -16.70
N HIS A 20 -19.96 -14.17 -16.23
CA HIS A 20 -20.83 -15.32 -16.47
C HIS A 20 -21.11 -15.50 -17.96
N ILE A 21 -22.34 -15.23 -18.42
CA ILE A 21 -22.73 -15.31 -19.83
C ILE A 21 -22.86 -13.94 -20.52
N GLY A 22 -22.49 -12.85 -19.84
CA GLY A 22 -22.43 -11.48 -20.36
C GLY A 22 -23.70 -10.65 -20.18
N CYS A 23 -24.70 -11.14 -19.42
CA CYS A 23 -25.99 -10.46 -19.26
C CYS A 23 -25.87 -9.03 -18.73
N TRP A 24 -25.01 -8.81 -17.73
CA TRP A 24 -24.80 -7.48 -17.17
C TRP A 24 -24.24 -6.53 -18.22
N SER A 25 -23.18 -6.94 -18.93
CA SER A 25 -22.55 -6.16 -19.99
C SER A 25 -23.53 -5.79 -21.10
N VAL A 26 -24.35 -6.75 -21.58
CA VAL A 26 -25.43 -6.50 -22.56
C VAL A 26 -26.42 -5.46 -22.05
N ALA A 27 -26.91 -5.59 -20.81
CA ALA A 27 -27.90 -4.68 -20.26
C ALA A 27 -27.33 -3.27 -19.96
N ALA A 28 -26.09 -3.18 -19.47
CA ALA A 28 -25.42 -1.93 -19.18
C ALA A 28 -25.21 -1.09 -20.45
N LEU A 29 -24.85 -1.75 -21.55
CA LEU A 29 -24.52 -1.15 -22.84
C LEU A 29 -25.71 -1.04 -23.82
N ALA A 30 -26.86 -1.63 -23.48
CA ALA A 30 -28.05 -1.56 -24.30
C ALA A 30 -28.45 -0.09 -24.59
N GLY A 31 -28.51 0.26 -25.88
CA GLY A 31 -28.89 1.58 -26.36
C GLY A 31 -27.78 2.63 -26.35
N GLN A 32 -26.54 2.26 -26.00
CA GLN A 32 -25.39 3.15 -26.12
C GLN A 32 -24.82 3.08 -27.54
N PRO A 33 -24.89 4.17 -28.35
CA PRO A 33 -24.45 4.16 -29.74
C PRO A 33 -22.95 3.85 -29.90
N ASP A 34 -22.16 4.12 -28.85
CA ASP A 34 -20.70 3.98 -28.87
C ASP A 34 -20.19 2.78 -28.05
N ALA A 35 -21.03 1.79 -27.74
CA ALA A 35 -20.60 0.60 -27.00
C ALA A 35 -19.43 -0.15 -27.67
N ALA A 36 -19.33 -0.07 -29.00
CA ALA A 36 -18.23 -0.66 -29.78
C ALA A 36 -16.88 0.07 -29.59
N ALA A 37 -16.89 1.30 -29.07
CA ALA A 37 -15.68 2.09 -28.82
C ALA A 37 -15.12 1.89 -27.40
N LEU A 38 -15.70 1.01 -26.58
CA LEU A 38 -15.23 0.72 -25.23
C LEU A 38 -14.07 -0.28 -25.23
N ASN A 39 -13.13 -0.10 -24.31
CA ASN A 39 -12.15 -1.12 -23.98
C ASN A 39 -12.73 -2.04 -22.90
N LEU A 40 -13.54 -3.01 -23.33
CA LEU A 40 -14.29 -3.93 -22.46
C LEU A 40 -13.49 -5.19 -22.14
N HIS A 41 -13.30 -5.48 -20.86
CA HIS A 41 -12.65 -6.68 -20.35
C HIS A 41 -13.66 -7.55 -19.58
N LEU A 42 -13.90 -8.77 -20.07
CA LEU A 42 -14.86 -9.72 -19.48
C LEU A 42 -14.09 -10.90 -18.87
N PHE A 43 -14.33 -11.20 -17.59
CA PHE A 43 -13.64 -12.27 -16.87
C PHE A 43 -14.62 -13.37 -16.47
N GLU A 44 -14.39 -14.59 -16.94
CA GLU A 44 -15.19 -15.77 -16.58
C GLU A 44 -14.33 -17.04 -16.56
N PRO A 45 -14.02 -17.61 -15.38
CA PRO A 45 -13.13 -18.76 -15.28
C PRO A 45 -13.80 -20.11 -15.58
N ALA A 46 -15.13 -20.23 -15.48
CA ALA A 46 -15.82 -21.50 -15.66
C ALA A 46 -15.94 -21.83 -17.17
N PRO A 47 -15.40 -22.97 -17.65
CA PRO A 47 -15.31 -23.25 -19.09
C PRO A 47 -16.65 -23.23 -19.84
N GLN A 48 -17.73 -23.73 -19.22
CA GLN A 48 -19.05 -23.75 -19.84
C GLN A 48 -19.64 -22.34 -19.98
N ALA A 49 -19.62 -21.55 -18.91
CA ALA A 49 -20.10 -20.17 -18.92
C ALA A 49 -19.27 -19.30 -19.87
N TYR A 50 -17.94 -19.45 -19.85
CA TYR A 50 -17.02 -18.78 -20.78
C TYR A 50 -17.36 -19.10 -22.25
N GLY A 51 -17.68 -20.36 -22.56
CA GLY A 51 -18.08 -20.75 -23.92
C GLY A 51 -19.36 -20.06 -24.40
N VAL A 52 -20.29 -19.72 -23.49
CA VAL A 52 -21.50 -18.94 -23.81
C VAL A 52 -21.15 -17.44 -23.89
N LEU A 53 -20.36 -16.93 -22.94
CA LEU A 53 -19.86 -15.54 -22.95
C LEU A 53 -19.17 -15.20 -24.27
N ALA A 54 -18.36 -16.10 -24.81
CA ALA A 54 -17.68 -15.91 -26.08
C ALA A 54 -18.66 -15.70 -27.25
N LYS A 55 -19.79 -16.41 -27.24
CA LYS A 55 -20.85 -16.22 -28.25
C LYS A 55 -21.58 -14.90 -28.05
N THR A 56 -21.90 -14.54 -26.80
CA THR A 56 -22.51 -13.25 -26.44
C THR A 56 -21.62 -12.09 -26.89
N ALA A 57 -20.34 -12.14 -26.55
CA ALA A 57 -19.36 -11.12 -26.91
C ALA A 57 -19.16 -11.03 -28.42
N ALA A 58 -19.07 -12.15 -29.15
CA ALA A 58 -19.01 -12.11 -30.61
C ALA A 58 -20.22 -11.42 -31.26
N ALA A 59 -21.41 -11.54 -30.66
CA ALA A 59 -22.64 -10.93 -31.16
C ALA A 59 -22.79 -9.44 -30.79
N HIS A 60 -22.35 -9.05 -29.59
CA HIS A 60 -22.64 -7.72 -29.03
C HIS A 60 -21.39 -6.84 -28.87
N PHE A 61 -20.22 -7.43 -28.64
CA PHE A 61 -18.98 -6.77 -28.23
C PHE A 61 -17.76 -7.38 -28.94
N PRO A 62 -17.67 -7.33 -30.29
CA PRO A 62 -16.61 -8.02 -31.04
C PRO A 62 -15.19 -7.55 -30.71
N ALA A 63 -15.04 -6.35 -30.13
CA ALA A 63 -13.76 -5.80 -29.67
C ALA A 63 -13.44 -6.12 -28.19
N ALA A 64 -14.33 -6.79 -27.46
CA ALA A 64 -14.11 -7.10 -26.05
C ALA A 64 -12.99 -8.14 -25.86
N ARG A 65 -12.20 -7.94 -24.81
CA ARG A 65 -11.18 -8.88 -24.36
C ARG A 65 -11.81 -9.90 -23.42
N LEU A 66 -11.83 -11.16 -23.85
CA LEU A 66 -12.34 -12.28 -23.06
C LEU A 66 -11.21 -12.94 -22.28
N ASN A 67 -11.42 -13.14 -20.99
CA ASN A 67 -10.42 -13.68 -20.09
C ASN A 67 -10.98 -14.92 -19.37
N PRO A 68 -10.53 -16.15 -19.71
CA PRO A 68 -10.87 -17.37 -18.97
C PRO A 68 -10.08 -17.44 -17.65
N LEU A 69 -10.25 -16.41 -16.81
CA LEU A 69 -9.40 -16.09 -15.68
C LEU A 69 -10.26 -15.63 -14.50
N ALA A 70 -10.00 -16.17 -13.31
CA ALA A 70 -10.58 -15.67 -12.08
C ALA A 70 -9.73 -14.53 -11.52
N LEU A 71 -10.36 -13.54 -10.89
CA LEU A 71 -9.65 -12.49 -10.16
C LEU A 71 -9.77 -12.72 -8.64
N GLY A 72 -8.71 -12.43 -7.89
CA GLY A 72 -8.68 -12.64 -6.44
C GLY A 72 -7.49 -11.95 -5.77
N GLY A 73 -7.23 -12.29 -4.51
CA GLY A 73 -6.22 -11.60 -3.68
C GLY A 73 -4.76 -11.97 -3.98
N TYR A 74 -4.51 -13.02 -4.78
CA TYR A 74 -3.17 -13.45 -5.18
C TYR A 74 -3.21 -14.31 -6.45
N SER A 75 -2.11 -14.30 -7.22
CA SER A 75 -1.97 -15.10 -8.45
C SER A 75 -1.60 -16.56 -8.15
N ALA A 76 -2.41 -17.51 -8.62
CA ALA A 76 -2.19 -18.96 -8.46
C ALA A 76 -3.17 -19.77 -9.32
N ARG A 77 -2.99 -21.10 -9.41
CA ARG A 77 -4.11 -22.00 -9.73
C ARG A 77 -4.92 -22.24 -8.47
N ARG A 78 -6.24 -22.05 -8.53
CA ARG A 78 -7.13 -22.17 -7.36
C ARG A 78 -8.29 -23.11 -7.66
N ARG A 79 -8.74 -23.80 -6.62
CA ARG A 79 -9.95 -24.62 -6.66
C ARG A 79 -11.18 -23.71 -6.81
N PHE A 80 -12.06 -24.06 -7.73
CA PHE A 80 -13.31 -23.36 -8.05
C PHE A 80 -14.45 -24.38 -8.02
N HIS A 81 -15.62 -23.98 -7.51
CA HIS A 81 -16.76 -24.87 -7.28
C HIS A 81 -17.86 -24.55 -8.30
N VAL A 82 -18.13 -25.47 -9.22
CA VAL A 82 -19.11 -25.30 -10.30
C VAL A 82 -20.43 -25.96 -9.93
N TYR A 83 -21.50 -25.18 -9.85
CA TYR A 83 -22.86 -25.70 -9.64
C TYR A 83 -23.54 -25.91 -10.99
N GLN A 84 -23.58 -27.15 -11.48
CA GLN A 84 -24.07 -27.47 -12.84
C GLN A 84 -25.52 -27.00 -13.08
N ASP A 85 -26.41 -27.16 -12.08
CA ASP A 85 -27.82 -26.77 -12.17
C ASP A 85 -28.06 -25.28 -11.84
N SER A 86 -27.04 -24.58 -11.35
CA SER A 86 -27.11 -23.14 -11.04
C SER A 86 -25.75 -22.48 -11.32
N PRO A 87 -25.30 -22.43 -12.59
CA PRO A 87 -23.93 -22.03 -12.93
C PRO A 87 -23.56 -20.63 -12.45
N SER A 88 -24.54 -19.72 -12.36
CA SER A 88 -24.35 -18.37 -11.83
C SER A 88 -23.85 -18.33 -10.40
N TRP A 89 -24.09 -19.37 -9.58
CA TRP A 89 -23.66 -19.42 -8.17
C TRP A 89 -22.28 -20.05 -7.97
N SER A 90 -21.54 -20.24 -9.07
CA SER A 90 -20.22 -20.87 -9.04
C SER A 90 -19.13 -19.88 -8.60
N GLY A 91 -18.22 -20.31 -7.75
CA GLY A 91 -17.22 -19.43 -7.15
C GLY A 91 -16.07 -20.15 -6.44
N PHE A 92 -15.18 -19.39 -5.80
CA PHE A 92 -14.13 -19.97 -4.96
C PHE A 92 -14.68 -20.61 -3.67
N PHE A 93 -15.78 -20.06 -3.15
CA PHE A 93 -16.40 -20.52 -1.92
C PHE A 93 -17.60 -21.42 -2.20
N ARG A 94 -17.86 -22.37 -1.29
CA ARG A 94 -19.05 -23.23 -1.38
C ARG A 94 -20.24 -22.53 -0.74
N ARG A 95 -21.40 -22.68 -1.35
CA ARG A 95 -22.70 -22.18 -0.89
C ARG A 95 -23.30 -23.10 0.18
N ARG A 96 -22.54 -23.33 1.27
CA ARG A 96 -22.87 -24.37 2.28
C ARG A 96 -24.26 -24.21 2.87
N GLY A 97 -24.69 -22.97 3.10
CA GLY A 97 -26.05 -22.69 3.57
C GLY A 97 -27.14 -23.11 2.57
N GLU A 98 -26.91 -22.89 1.28
CA GLU A 98 -27.86 -23.24 0.21
C GLU A 98 -27.84 -24.73 -0.14
N GLU A 99 -26.66 -25.36 -0.09
CA GLU A 99 -26.52 -26.81 -0.17
C GLU A 99 -27.31 -27.51 0.95
N ALA A 100 -27.21 -27.00 2.19
CA ALA A 100 -27.95 -27.55 3.33
C ALA A 100 -29.47 -27.34 3.22
N ARG A 101 -29.91 -26.26 2.57
CA ARG A 101 -31.33 -25.99 2.27
C ARG A 101 -31.87 -26.82 1.09
N GLY A 102 -30.98 -27.45 0.32
CA GLY A 102 -31.35 -28.15 -0.91
C GLY A 102 -31.69 -27.20 -2.08
N SER A 103 -31.35 -25.92 -1.97
CA SER A 103 -31.55 -24.93 -3.04
C SER A 103 -30.62 -25.18 -4.24
N VAL A 104 -29.46 -25.80 -3.99
CA VAL A 104 -28.48 -26.20 -5.02
C VAL A 104 -27.92 -27.59 -4.73
N GLY A 105 -27.52 -28.30 -5.79
CA GLY A 105 -26.82 -29.58 -5.69
C GLY A 105 -25.37 -29.43 -5.21
N ALA A 106 -24.66 -30.56 -5.04
CA ALA A 106 -23.24 -30.53 -4.72
C ALA A 106 -22.42 -29.99 -5.92
N PRO A 107 -21.45 -29.09 -5.69
CA PRO A 107 -20.66 -28.54 -6.77
C PRO A 107 -19.58 -29.52 -7.25
N GLU A 108 -19.20 -29.38 -8.51
CA GLU A 108 -18.02 -30.03 -9.08
C GLU A 108 -16.78 -29.15 -8.87
N PRO A 109 -15.70 -29.66 -8.23
CA PRO A 109 -14.48 -28.90 -8.08
C PRO A 109 -13.64 -28.94 -9.36
N ILE A 110 -13.28 -27.78 -9.89
CA ILE A 110 -12.31 -27.61 -10.97
C ILE A 110 -11.12 -26.76 -10.52
N GLU A 111 -10.03 -26.76 -11.27
CA GLU A 111 -8.93 -25.81 -11.07
C GLU A 111 -8.93 -24.74 -12.16
N VAL A 112 -8.89 -23.48 -11.74
CA VAL A 112 -8.87 -22.32 -12.64
C VAL A 112 -7.62 -21.48 -12.40
N ALA A 113 -7.18 -20.77 -13.43
CA ALA A 113 -6.15 -19.75 -13.27
C ALA A 113 -6.75 -18.55 -12.50
N CYS A 114 -5.97 -17.99 -11.58
CA CYS A 114 -6.32 -16.81 -10.82
C CYS A 114 -5.18 -15.78 -10.87
N ALA A 115 -5.54 -14.51 -11.02
CA ALA A 115 -4.62 -13.38 -10.94
C ALA A 115 -5.19 -12.27 -10.03
N THR A 116 -4.35 -11.34 -9.60
CA THR A 116 -4.78 -10.07 -9.01
C THR A 116 -5.12 -9.06 -10.12
N LEU A 117 -6.05 -8.13 -9.86
CA LEU A 117 -6.33 -7.02 -10.78
C LEU A 117 -5.11 -6.15 -11.06
N ASP A 118 -4.30 -5.85 -10.04
CA ASP A 118 -3.05 -5.10 -10.19
C ASP A 118 -2.11 -5.78 -11.21
N ALA A 119 -1.86 -7.09 -11.06
CA ALA A 119 -1.02 -7.85 -11.98
C ALA A 119 -1.57 -7.89 -13.42
N TYR A 120 -2.88 -8.10 -13.58
CA TYR A 120 -3.52 -8.09 -14.90
C TYR A 120 -3.36 -6.73 -15.59
N CYS A 121 -3.63 -5.64 -14.87
CA CYS A 121 -3.52 -4.30 -15.42
C CYS A 121 -2.07 -3.95 -15.78
N ALA A 122 -1.10 -4.34 -14.94
CA ALA A 122 0.32 -4.17 -15.24
C ALA A 122 0.75 -4.94 -16.51
N GLU A 123 0.32 -6.19 -16.66
CA GLU A 123 0.62 -7.01 -17.85
C GLU A 123 0.05 -6.40 -19.15
N HIS A 124 -1.11 -5.77 -19.06
CA HIS A 124 -1.81 -5.22 -20.22
C HIS A 124 -1.61 -3.72 -20.45
N GLY A 125 -0.77 -3.04 -19.64
CA GLY A 125 -0.54 -1.60 -19.75
C GLY A 125 -1.79 -0.76 -19.46
N ILE A 126 -2.62 -1.20 -18.53
CA ILE A 126 -3.86 -0.52 -18.12
C ILE A 126 -3.55 0.28 -16.86
N HIS A 127 -3.64 1.60 -16.97
CA HIS A 127 -3.30 2.51 -15.87
C HIS A 127 -4.53 3.17 -15.23
N HIS A 128 -5.72 2.98 -15.80
CA HIS A 128 -6.97 3.55 -15.33
C HIS A 128 -8.16 2.67 -15.73
N ILE A 129 -9.17 2.58 -14.86
CA ILE A 129 -10.43 1.86 -15.05
C ILE A 129 -11.58 2.83 -14.77
N ASP A 130 -12.35 3.20 -15.80
CA ASP A 130 -13.53 4.07 -15.64
C ASP A 130 -14.66 3.36 -14.88
N TYR A 131 -14.82 2.04 -15.05
CA TYR A 131 -15.85 1.28 -14.32
C TYR A 131 -15.47 -0.18 -14.07
N LEU A 132 -15.48 -0.59 -12.79
CA LEU A 132 -15.18 -1.95 -12.34
C LEU A 132 -16.42 -2.61 -11.73
N LYS A 133 -17.03 -3.59 -12.40
CA LYS A 133 -18.07 -4.45 -11.81
C LYS A 133 -17.42 -5.71 -11.24
N ILE A 134 -17.78 -6.07 -10.01
CA ILE A 134 -17.37 -7.29 -9.33
C ILE A 134 -18.61 -8.06 -8.87
N ASP A 135 -18.75 -9.30 -9.33
CA ASP A 135 -19.80 -10.21 -8.90
C ASP A 135 -19.24 -11.63 -9.05
N VAL A 136 -18.67 -12.15 -7.95
CA VAL A 136 -17.82 -13.35 -7.98
C VAL A 136 -18.21 -14.32 -6.87
N GLU A 137 -19.47 -14.25 -6.45
CA GLU A 137 -20.12 -15.17 -5.53
C GLU A 137 -19.33 -15.34 -4.20
N GLY A 138 -18.91 -14.23 -3.60
CA GLY A 138 -18.32 -14.19 -2.26
C GLY A 138 -16.83 -13.88 -2.21
N ALA A 139 -16.16 -13.76 -3.37
CA ALA A 139 -14.75 -13.37 -3.44
C ALA A 139 -14.54 -11.85 -3.64
N GLU A 140 -15.56 -11.01 -3.44
CA GLU A 140 -15.52 -9.57 -3.76
C GLU A 140 -14.41 -8.86 -2.99
N ALA A 141 -14.27 -9.12 -1.68
CA ALA A 141 -13.20 -8.50 -0.89
C ALA A 141 -11.81 -9.01 -1.27
N GLU A 142 -11.68 -10.25 -1.76
CA GLU A 142 -10.42 -10.76 -2.32
C GLU A 142 -10.06 -10.05 -3.63
N VAL A 143 -11.03 -9.81 -4.51
CA VAL A 143 -10.82 -9.05 -5.76
C VAL A 143 -10.39 -7.61 -5.43
N LEU A 144 -11.06 -6.96 -4.47
CA LEU A 144 -10.69 -5.61 -4.02
C LEU A 144 -9.27 -5.58 -3.42
N ALA A 145 -8.90 -6.57 -2.62
CA ALA A 145 -7.54 -6.71 -2.10
C ALA A 145 -6.51 -6.94 -3.23
N GLY A 146 -6.89 -7.65 -4.29
CA GLY A 146 -6.10 -7.80 -5.52
C GLY A 146 -6.03 -6.54 -6.40
N ALA A 147 -6.79 -5.49 -6.08
CA ALA A 147 -6.75 -4.18 -6.72
C ALA A 147 -6.20 -3.08 -5.78
N ALA A 148 -5.51 -3.47 -4.70
CA ALA A 148 -5.10 -2.55 -3.66
C ALA A 148 -4.19 -1.42 -4.17
N GLY A 149 -3.31 -1.71 -5.13
CA GLY A 149 -2.43 -0.74 -5.78
C GLY A 149 -3.20 0.24 -6.66
N LEU A 150 -4.06 -0.28 -7.55
CA LEU A 150 -4.93 0.54 -8.40
C LEU A 150 -5.83 1.46 -7.57
N LEU A 151 -6.46 0.95 -6.52
CA LEU A 151 -7.32 1.74 -5.64
C LEU A 151 -6.51 2.76 -4.83
N ALA A 152 -5.32 2.42 -4.32
CA ALA A 152 -4.47 3.39 -3.62
C ALA A 152 -3.98 4.52 -4.54
N ALA A 153 -3.77 4.24 -5.82
CA ALA A 153 -3.45 5.23 -6.84
C ALA A 153 -4.68 6.03 -7.31
N GLY A 154 -5.88 5.72 -6.83
CA GLY A 154 -7.12 6.28 -7.35
C GLY A 154 -7.36 5.93 -8.83
N ALA A 155 -6.80 4.84 -9.35
CA ALA A 155 -6.88 4.47 -10.76
C ALA A 155 -8.25 3.90 -11.18
N VAL A 156 -9.17 3.67 -10.24
CA VAL A 156 -10.53 3.21 -10.52
C VAL A 156 -11.52 4.35 -10.25
N ASP A 157 -12.31 4.78 -11.23
CA ASP A 157 -13.26 5.89 -11.03
C ASP A 157 -14.48 5.46 -10.21
N ALA A 158 -15.08 4.35 -10.62
CA ALA A 158 -16.26 3.78 -10.01
C ALA A 158 -16.18 2.26 -9.99
N LEU A 159 -16.70 1.65 -8.93
CA LEU A 159 -16.86 0.21 -8.85
C LEU A 159 -18.22 -0.20 -8.29
N GLN A 160 -18.72 -1.35 -8.71
CA GLN A 160 -19.94 -1.95 -8.20
C GLN A 160 -19.60 -3.34 -7.69
N PHE A 161 -20.13 -3.72 -6.52
CA PHE A 161 -20.05 -5.09 -6.06
C PHE A 161 -21.37 -5.59 -5.45
N GLU A 162 -21.62 -6.89 -5.60
CA GLU A 162 -22.72 -7.56 -4.93
C GLU A 162 -22.36 -7.86 -3.46
N TYR A 163 -23.32 -7.59 -2.56
CA TYR A 163 -23.26 -7.99 -1.17
C TYR A 163 -24.43 -8.92 -0.87
N GLY A 164 -24.22 -9.95 -0.05
CA GLY A 164 -25.29 -10.88 0.33
C GLY A 164 -24.78 -12.08 1.13
N GLY A 165 -25.54 -13.18 1.10
CA GLY A 165 -25.19 -14.40 1.84
C GLY A 165 -23.85 -15.03 1.43
N THR A 166 -23.36 -14.73 0.22
CA THR A 166 -22.03 -15.14 -0.27
C THR A 166 -20.89 -14.62 0.60
N PHE A 167 -21.03 -13.42 1.18
CA PHE A 167 -20.05 -12.86 2.11
C PHE A 167 -19.95 -13.71 3.38
N ALA A 168 -21.09 -14.19 3.90
CA ALA A 168 -21.11 -15.06 5.06
C ALA A 168 -20.46 -16.43 4.76
N ASP A 169 -20.75 -17.01 3.59
CA ASP A 169 -20.11 -18.26 3.13
C ASP A 169 -18.58 -18.12 3.02
N ALA A 170 -18.09 -16.92 2.65
CA ALA A 170 -16.68 -16.59 2.50
C ALA A 170 -16.00 -16.08 3.79
N GLY A 171 -16.76 -15.86 4.88
CA GLY A 171 -16.22 -15.25 6.11
C GLY A 171 -15.82 -13.79 5.95
N MET A 172 -16.39 -13.08 4.97
CA MET A 172 -16.14 -11.67 4.68
C MET A 172 -17.22 -10.78 5.30
N THR A 173 -16.90 -9.50 5.51
CA THR A 173 -17.82 -8.51 6.07
C THR A 173 -17.86 -7.26 5.20
N LEU A 174 -19.04 -6.63 5.11
CA LEU A 174 -19.16 -5.30 4.50
C LEU A 174 -18.36 -4.27 5.30
N ALA A 175 -18.23 -4.43 6.62
CA ALA A 175 -17.38 -3.62 7.48
C ALA A 175 -15.92 -3.58 7.01
N GLY A 176 -15.37 -4.75 6.68
CA GLY A 176 -14.01 -4.90 6.16
C GLY A 176 -13.84 -4.20 4.81
N VAL A 177 -14.80 -4.35 3.90
CA VAL A 177 -14.81 -3.66 2.61
C VAL A 177 -14.90 -2.15 2.78
N PHE A 178 -15.79 -1.66 3.65
CA PHE A 178 -15.93 -0.24 3.95
C PHE A 178 -14.61 0.35 4.48
N ALA A 179 -13.98 -0.30 5.46
CA ALA A 179 -12.71 0.15 6.03
C ALA A 179 -11.59 0.18 4.97
N PHE A 180 -11.51 -0.86 4.14
CA PHE A 180 -10.53 -0.98 3.06
C PHE A 180 -10.65 0.15 2.02
N LEU A 181 -11.88 0.47 1.60
CA LEU A 181 -12.18 1.50 0.60
C LEU A 181 -12.01 2.92 1.15
N ARG A 182 -12.48 3.17 2.37
CA ARG A 182 -12.39 4.50 3.00
C ARG A 182 -10.96 4.98 3.13
N PHE A 183 -10.01 4.07 3.36
CA PHE A 183 -8.58 4.38 3.48
C PHE A 183 -7.92 4.79 2.16
N ARG A 184 -8.64 4.70 1.03
CA ARG A 184 -8.20 4.96 -0.34
C ARG A 184 -9.02 6.05 -1.03
N ASP A 185 -9.69 6.90 -0.25
CA ASP A 185 -10.59 7.97 -0.74
C ASP A 185 -11.77 7.50 -1.60
N TYR A 186 -12.24 6.27 -1.37
CA TYR A 186 -13.47 5.78 -1.96
C TYR A 186 -14.66 5.93 -1.01
N VAL A 187 -15.81 6.29 -1.58
CA VAL A 187 -17.07 6.47 -0.88
C VAL A 187 -18.03 5.36 -1.27
N LEU A 188 -18.47 4.58 -0.29
CA LEU A 188 -19.51 3.57 -0.45
C LEU A 188 -20.88 4.26 -0.56
N MET A 189 -21.69 3.83 -1.54
CA MET A 189 -22.98 4.42 -1.89
C MET A 189 -24.04 3.32 -1.96
N ALA A 190 -25.14 3.50 -1.23
CA ALA A 190 -26.30 2.60 -1.28
C ALA A 190 -27.42 3.21 -2.14
N TRP A 191 -28.17 2.36 -2.85
CA TRP A 191 -29.39 2.80 -3.54
C TRP A 191 -30.57 2.82 -2.57
N ARG A 192 -31.14 4.00 -2.34
CA ARG A 192 -32.27 4.23 -1.41
C ARG A 192 -33.21 5.28 -2.01
N ASP A 193 -34.51 5.01 -1.99
CA ASP A 193 -35.57 5.94 -2.44
C ASP A 193 -35.32 6.57 -3.83
N GLY A 194 -34.84 5.76 -4.79
CA GLY A 194 -34.62 6.19 -6.17
C GLY A 194 -33.35 7.01 -6.41
N ARG A 195 -32.42 7.08 -5.44
CA ARG A 195 -31.14 7.77 -5.55
C ARG A 195 -30.00 7.04 -4.84
N PHE A 196 -28.76 7.39 -5.17
CA PHE A 196 -27.58 6.92 -4.43
C PHE A 196 -27.31 7.82 -3.22
N VAL A 197 -27.13 7.20 -2.05
CA VAL A 197 -26.83 7.88 -0.77
C VAL A 197 -25.45 7.42 -0.31
N ALA A 198 -24.56 8.36 0.01
CA ALA A 198 -23.24 8.03 0.54
C ALA A 198 -23.33 7.53 1.98
N ILE A 199 -22.52 6.52 2.26
CA ILE A 199 -22.23 6.02 3.58
C ILE A 199 -20.87 6.62 3.98
N GLU A 200 -20.90 7.73 4.71
CA GLU A 200 -19.67 8.44 5.12
C GLU A 200 -19.06 7.84 6.41
N SER A 201 -19.87 7.10 7.17
CA SER A 201 -19.49 6.47 8.43
C SER A 201 -20.08 5.07 8.53
N TRP A 202 -19.33 4.16 9.17
CA TRP A 202 -19.78 2.80 9.43
C TRP A 202 -20.93 2.76 10.45
N ASP A 203 -21.92 1.92 10.18
CA ASP A 203 -23.03 1.59 11.08
C ASP A 203 -23.21 0.07 11.07
N GLU A 204 -23.11 -0.58 12.23
CA GLU A 204 -23.18 -2.04 12.36
C GLU A 204 -24.49 -2.62 11.79
N ARG A 205 -25.56 -1.82 11.74
CA ARG A 205 -26.86 -2.24 11.16
C ARG A 205 -26.82 -2.45 9.65
N LEU A 206 -25.75 -2.02 8.97
CA LEU A 206 -25.53 -2.30 7.55
C LEU A 206 -25.09 -3.75 7.29
N GLU A 207 -24.54 -4.44 8.30
CA GLU A 207 -24.05 -5.82 8.18
C GLU A 207 -25.20 -6.82 8.29
N THR A 208 -25.99 -6.96 7.23
CA THR A 208 -27.21 -7.79 7.22
C THR A 208 -27.08 -9.12 6.50
N TYR A 209 -26.04 -9.27 5.66
CA TYR A 209 -25.87 -10.34 4.66
C TYR A 209 -27.10 -10.51 3.73
N GLY A 210 -27.97 -9.50 3.66
CA GLY A 210 -29.05 -9.42 2.70
C GLY A 210 -28.52 -9.01 1.33
N HIS A 211 -29.11 -9.54 0.26
CA HIS A 211 -28.71 -9.20 -1.10
C HIS A 211 -28.92 -7.70 -1.38
N ASP A 212 -27.84 -6.99 -1.70
CA ASP A 212 -27.84 -5.58 -2.12
C ASP A 212 -26.68 -5.34 -3.10
N ASN A 213 -26.78 -4.29 -3.90
CA ASN A 213 -25.71 -3.86 -4.80
C ASN A 213 -25.19 -2.51 -4.34
N PHE A 214 -23.91 -2.44 -4.04
CA PHE A 214 -23.26 -1.21 -3.65
C PHE A 214 -22.54 -0.58 -4.85
N LEU A 215 -22.66 0.74 -4.95
CA LEU A 215 -21.80 1.56 -5.80
C LEU A 215 -20.71 2.14 -4.92
N VAL A 216 -19.51 2.26 -5.46
CA VAL A 216 -18.38 2.89 -4.81
C VAL A 216 -17.77 3.87 -5.80
N LEU A 217 -17.49 5.08 -5.35
CA LEU A 217 -16.95 6.15 -6.18
C LEU A 217 -15.65 6.66 -5.58
N HIS A 218 -14.65 6.92 -6.42
CA HIS A 218 -13.52 7.74 -5.99
C HIS A 218 -14.04 9.14 -5.63
N ARG A 219 -13.60 9.69 -4.50
CA ARG A 219 -14.15 10.94 -3.95
C ARG A 219 -14.12 12.12 -4.93
N ARG A 220 -13.13 12.15 -5.83
CA ARG A 220 -13.01 13.17 -6.89
C ARG A 220 -14.25 13.33 -7.78
N HIS A 221 -15.04 12.27 -7.95
CA HIS A 221 -16.24 12.26 -8.80
C HIS A 221 -17.53 12.53 -8.04
N LEU A 222 -17.48 12.65 -6.71
CA LEU A 222 -18.68 12.66 -5.88
C LEU A 222 -19.63 13.82 -6.19
N GLY A 223 -19.09 15.04 -6.33
CA GLY A 223 -19.89 16.23 -6.65
C GLY A 223 -20.51 16.14 -8.04
N TRP A 224 -19.70 15.81 -9.05
CA TRP A 224 -20.17 15.60 -10.43
C TRP A 224 -21.25 14.51 -10.53
N PHE A 225 -21.05 13.38 -9.85
CA PHE A 225 -22.01 12.27 -9.88
C PHE A 225 -23.36 12.65 -9.26
N ARG A 226 -23.34 13.45 -8.18
CA ARG A 226 -24.55 13.98 -7.52
C ARG A 226 -25.23 15.10 -8.31
N GLY A 227 -24.51 15.74 -9.23
CA GLY A 227 -24.97 16.95 -9.93
C GLY A 227 -24.88 18.19 -9.04
N ASP A 228 -23.94 18.21 -8.10
CA ASP A 228 -23.64 19.38 -7.27
C ASP A 228 -23.04 20.50 -8.13
N ALA A 229 -23.07 21.74 -7.63
CA ALA A 229 -22.40 22.86 -8.31
C ALA A 229 -20.89 22.57 -8.41
N PRO A 230 -20.25 22.76 -9.59
CA PRO A 230 -18.81 22.53 -9.75
C PRO A 230 -18.00 23.36 -8.75
N ALA A 231 -17.05 22.71 -8.07
CA ALA A 231 -16.19 23.34 -7.07
C ALA A 231 -14.77 22.79 -7.18
N MET A 232 -13.80 23.71 -7.33
CA MET A 232 -12.37 23.38 -7.33
C MET A 232 -11.85 23.16 -5.89
N LEU A 233 -10.60 22.73 -5.77
CA LEU A 233 -9.96 22.47 -4.48
C LEU A 233 -9.88 23.74 -3.61
N ALA A 234 -10.33 23.62 -2.35
CA ALA A 234 -10.27 24.72 -1.39
C ALA A 234 -8.88 24.83 -0.73
N LEU A 235 -7.89 25.29 -1.49
CA LEU A 235 -6.48 25.40 -1.04
C LEU A 235 -6.29 26.07 0.34
N PRO A 236 -6.99 27.17 0.71
CA PRO A 236 -6.84 27.78 2.03
C PRO A 236 -7.23 26.88 3.20
N ALA A 237 -8.08 25.87 2.96
CA ALA A 237 -8.43 24.88 3.97
C ALA A 237 -7.51 23.66 3.89
N LEU A 238 -7.22 23.18 2.68
CA LEU A 238 -6.45 21.96 2.44
C LEU A 238 -4.97 22.10 2.82
N LEU A 239 -4.33 23.24 2.52
CA LEU A 239 -2.90 23.43 2.80
C LEU A 239 -2.61 23.38 4.32
N PRO A 240 -3.30 24.13 5.20
CA PRO A 240 -3.09 24.03 6.64
C PRO A 240 -3.43 22.65 7.23
N GLN A 241 -4.50 22.00 6.73
CA GLN A 241 -4.85 20.62 7.13
C GLN A 241 -3.71 19.63 6.83
N ASN A 242 -2.92 19.93 5.81
CA ASN A 242 -1.78 19.15 5.36
C ASN A 242 -0.42 19.68 5.87
N GLY A 243 -0.43 20.62 6.83
CA GLY A 243 0.76 21.15 7.47
C GLY A 243 1.56 22.14 6.62
N VAL A 244 0.97 22.69 5.55
CA VAL A 244 1.64 23.63 4.63
C VAL A 244 1.15 25.04 4.90
N THR A 245 2.10 25.96 5.13
CA THR A 245 1.84 27.41 5.18
C THR A 245 2.59 28.08 4.04
N PRO A 246 1.89 28.64 3.03
CA PRO A 246 2.54 29.28 1.89
C PRO A 246 3.44 30.44 2.32
N ARG A 247 4.72 30.39 1.92
CA ARG A 247 5.69 31.47 2.04
C ARG A 247 5.70 32.31 0.76
N GLY A 248 5.83 31.67 -0.39
CA GLY A 248 5.76 32.29 -1.70
C GLY A 248 5.14 31.33 -2.72
N VAL A 249 4.56 31.87 -3.77
CA VAL A 249 3.89 31.10 -4.84
C VAL A 249 4.57 31.30 -6.17
N ILE A 250 4.84 30.20 -6.87
CA ILE A 250 5.07 30.19 -8.32
C ILE A 250 3.78 29.71 -8.96
N HIS A 251 3.21 30.47 -9.88
CA HIS A 251 2.00 30.09 -10.62
C HIS A 251 2.29 30.13 -12.12
N ILE A 252 2.33 28.95 -12.73
CA ILE A 252 2.51 28.71 -14.16
C ILE A 252 1.14 28.61 -14.83
N GLY A 253 0.90 29.39 -15.88
CA GLY A 253 -0.42 29.48 -16.52
C GLY A 253 -1.36 30.44 -15.79
N ALA A 254 -0.81 31.58 -15.33
CA ALA A 254 -1.52 32.47 -14.42
C ALA A 254 -2.72 33.22 -15.01
N HIS A 255 -2.90 33.20 -16.34
CA HIS A 255 -3.92 33.97 -17.05
C HIS A 255 -3.97 35.43 -16.57
N GLU A 256 -5.11 35.90 -16.04
CA GLU A 256 -5.28 37.27 -15.53
C GLU A 256 -4.97 37.42 -14.02
N GLY A 257 -4.42 36.39 -13.37
CA GLY A 257 -3.93 36.45 -11.99
C GLY A 257 -5.04 36.56 -10.93
N ARG A 258 -6.21 35.96 -11.19
CA ARG A 258 -7.41 36.05 -10.33
C ARG A 258 -7.18 35.42 -8.95
N GLU A 259 -6.22 34.54 -8.85
CA GLU A 259 -5.81 33.80 -7.66
C GLU A 259 -5.01 34.69 -6.69
N LEU A 260 -4.56 35.87 -7.11
CA LEU A 260 -3.74 36.75 -6.25
C LEU A 260 -4.44 37.02 -4.91
N ALA A 261 -5.73 37.33 -4.92
CA ALA A 261 -6.49 37.58 -3.68
C ALA A 261 -6.51 36.34 -2.75
N LEU A 262 -6.57 35.14 -3.33
CA LEU A 262 -6.51 33.88 -2.61
C LEU A 262 -5.13 33.67 -1.96
N TYR A 263 -4.06 33.89 -2.72
CA TYR A 263 -2.68 33.77 -2.23
C TYR A 263 -2.40 34.76 -1.09
N ARG A 264 -2.90 35.99 -1.19
CA ARG A 264 -2.84 36.98 -0.09
C ARG A 264 -3.56 36.52 1.16
N LYS A 265 -4.76 35.95 1.01
CA LYS A 265 -5.52 35.40 2.14
C LYS A 265 -4.78 34.25 2.83
N MET A 266 -3.96 33.50 2.10
CA MET A 266 -3.10 32.45 2.65
C MET A 266 -1.76 32.98 3.21
N GLY A 267 -1.49 34.28 3.09
CA GLY A 267 -0.27 34.92 3.59
C GLY A 267 0.94 34.80 2.67
N ALA A 268 0.77 34.37 1.42
CA ALA A 268 1.89 34.14 0.51
C ALA A 268 2.44 35.43 -0.10
N SER A 269 3.77 35.60 -0.05
CA SER A 269 4.52 36.70 -0.65
C SER A 269 6.03 36.34 -0.67
N PRO A 270 6.73 36.39 -1.82
CA PRO A 270 6.30 36.95 -3.11
C PRO A 270 5.44 36.00 -3.95
N VAL A 271 4.87 36.53 -5.05
CA VAL A 271 4.14 35.75 -6.06
C VAL A 271 4.82 35.92 -7.43
N LEU A 272 5.23 34.83 -8.05
CA LEU A 272 5.70 34.77 -9.44
C LEU A 272 4.58 34.23 -10.32
N PHE A 273 3.99 35.08 -11.15
CA PHE A 273 3.06 34.67 -12.20
C PHE A 273 3.80 34.48 -13.52
N ILE A 274 3.53 33.38 -14.21
CA ILE A 274 4.12 33.03 -15.50
C ILE A 274 2.98 32.78 -16.49
N GLU A 275 2.99 33.49 -17.61
CA GLU A 275 1.98 33.41 -18.66
C GLU A 275 2.67 33.37 -20.04
N ALA A 276 2.34 32.39 -20.87
CA ALA A 276 3.01 32.20 -22.15
C ALA A 276 2.44 33.10 -23.25
N ASN A 277 1.14 33.40 -23.22
CA ASN A 277 0.48 34.21 -24.22
C ASN A 277 0.76 35.71 -23.99
N PRO A 278 1.45 36.41 -24.92
CA PRO A 278 1.81 37.82 -24.74
C PRO A 278 0.63 38.77 -24.51
N GLU A 279 -0.50 38.52 -25.16
CA GLU A 279 -1.70 39.35 -25.00
C GLU A 279 -2.31 39.18 -23.60
N VAL A 280 -2.35 37.95 -23.09
CA VAL A 280 -2.82 37.63 -21.75
C VAL A 280 -1.85 38.16 -20.70
N ALA A 281 -0.54 37.96 -20.90
CA ALA A 281 0.51 38.47 -20.02
C ALA A 281 0.45 40.00 -19.89
N ASN A 282 0.11 40.73 -20.96
CA ASN A 282 -0.12 42.17 -20.88
C ASN A 282 -1.33 42.52 -20.01
N ARG A 283 -2.46 41.80 -20.13
CA ARG A 283 -3.62 42.00 -19.26
C ARG A 283 -3.30 41.67 -17.80
N LEU A 284 -2.54 40.60 -17.56
CA LEU A 284 -2.04 40.23 -16.24
C LEU A 284 -1.21 41.35 -15.60
N ARG A 285 -0.23 41.92 -16.33
CA ARG A 285 0.58 43.05 -15.84
C ARG A 285 -0.29 44.26 -15.47
N GLN A 286 -1.35 44.53 -16.24
CA GLN A 286 -2.30 45.59 -15.92
C GLN A 286 -3.11 45.27 -14.65
N ALA A 287 -3.58 44.02 -14.52
CA ALA A 287 -4.38 43.57 -13.38
C ALA A 287 -3.61 43.61 -12.05
N VAL A 288 -2.30 43.32 -12.08
CA VAL A 288 -1.43 43.33 -10.88
C VAL A 288 -0.60 44.60 -10.73
N ALA A 289 -0.88 45.64 -11.53
CA ALA A 289 -0.15 46.90 -11.47
C ALA A 289 -0.17 47.50 -10.05
N GLY A 290 1.00 47.93 -9.56
CA GLY A 290 1.14 48.49 -8.22
C GLY A 290 1.34 47.47 -7.10
N GLN A 291 1.45 46.18 -7.41
CA GLN A 291 1.82 45.12 -6.45
C GLN A 291 3.33 44.89 -6.47
N PRO A 292 4.11 45.41 -5.50
CA PRO A 292 5.58 45.46 -5.59
C PRO A 292 6.27 44.09 -5.43
N ASP A 293 5.58 43.10 -4.89
CA ASP A 293 6.06 41.74 -4.63
C ASP A 293 5.41 40.70 -5.54
N VAL A 294 4.75 41.16 -6.61
CA VAL A 294 4.24 40.32 -7.70
C VAL A 294 5.15 40.49 -8.92
N ILE A 295 5.67 39.37 -9.41
CA ILE A 295 6.56 39.32 -10.56
C ILE A 295 5.79 38.64 -11.69
N VAL A 296 5.83 39.22 -12.90
CA VAL A 296 5.19 38.64 -14.09
C VAL A 296 6.27 38.28 -15.11
N ALA A 297 6.29 37.01 -15.53
CA ALA A 297 7.19 36.50 -16.54
C ALA A 297 6.40 35.98 -17.77
N GLU A 298 6.88 36.29 -18.96
CA GLU A 298 6.21 35.96 -20.23
C GLU A 298 6.96 34.84 -20.94
N TYR A 299 6.74 33.61 -20.50
CA TYR A 299 7.44 32.41 -20.98
C TYR A 299 6.52 31.19 -20.91
N ALA A 300 6.64 30.28 -21.87
CA ALA A 300 6.21 28.91 -21.66
C ALA A 300 7.20 28.20 -20.74
N VAL A 301 6.71 27.42 -19.77
CA VAL A 301 7.55 26.58 -18.93
C VAL A 301 7.57 25.16 -19.47
N THR A 302 8.75 24.64 -19.78
CA THR A 302 8.95 23.29 -20.35
C THR A 302 10.08 22.55 -19.64
N ASP A 303 10.46 21.37 -20.13
CA ASP A 303 11.55 20.54 -19.58
C ASP A 303 12.96 21.05 -19.95
N GLY A 304 13.06 22.12 -20.74
CA GLY A 304 14.30 22.68 -21.24
C GLY A 304 14.17 24.14 -21.69
N SER A 305 15.19 24.68 -22.34
CA SER A 305 15.16 26.05 -22.87
C SER A 305 15.08 26.04 -24.39
N SER A 306 14.20 26.85 -24.97
CA SER A 306 14.07 27.05 -26.41
C SER A 306 13.75 28.52 -26.71
N ASP A 307 14.39 29.08 -27.72
CA ASP A 307 14.10 30.44 -28.20
C ASP A 307 12.67 30.56 -28.76
N ALA A 308 12.06 29.44 -29.16
CA ALA A 308 10.75 29.39 -29.78
C ALA A 308 10.05 28.06 -29.52
N VAL A 309 8.82 28.11 -29.00
CA VAL A 309 7.85 27.00 -29.00
C VAL A 309 6.52 27.49 -29.57
N THR A 310 5.77 26.58 -30.18
CA THR A 310 4.42 26.87 -30.69
C THR A 310 3.42 26.84 -29.53
N LEU A 311 2.61 27.88 -29.42
CA LEU A 311 1.43 27.93 -28.58
C LEU A 311 0.19 27.89 -29.48
N HIS A 312 -0.66 26.89 -29.27
CA HIS A 312 -1.98 26.74 -29.90
C HIS A 312 -2.99 27.60 -29.14
N VAL A 313 -3.51 28.62 -29.81
CA VAL A 313 -4.39 29.62 -29.20
C VAL A 313 -5.85 29.19 -29.37
N ALA A 314 -6.55 29.10 -28.25
CA ALA A 314 -7.97 28.74 -28.21
C ALA A 314 -8.88 29.95 -28.43
N SER A 315 -10.14 29.72 -28.81
CA SER A 315 -11.19 30.75 -28.80
C SER A 315 -11.56 31.21 -27.38
N MET A 316 -11.29 30.36 -26.39
CA MET A 316 -11.32 30.66 -24.96
C MET A 316 -9.88 30.56 -24.45
N ASP A 317 -9.18 31.68 -24.32
CA ASP A 317 -7.72 31.71 -24.15
C ASP A 317 -7.17 30.90 -22.96
N GLN A 318 -7.97 30.66 -21.91
CA GLN A 318 -7.66 29.75 -20.80
C GLN A 318 -7.42 28.28 -21.25
N SER A 319 -7.92 27.88 -22.42
CA SER A 319 -7.71 26.55 -22.99
C SER A 319 -6.53 26.50 -23.98
N SER A 320 -5.68 27.53 -24.03
CA SER A 320 -4.51 27.53 -24.92
C SER A 320 -3.42 26.61 -24.38
N SER A 321 -2.69 25.94 -25.27
CA SER A 321 -1.66 24.97 -24.87
C SER A 321 -0.45 25.01 -25.81
N VAL A 322 0.72 24.62 -25.30
CA VAL A 322 1.89 24.31 -26.14
C VAL A 322 1.73 22.96 -26.87
N LEU A 323 0.68 22.20 -26.54
CA LEU A 323 0.31 20.95 -27.18
C LEU A 323 -0.89 21.15 -28.12
N PRO A 324 -0.99 20.39 -29.22
CA PRO A 324 -2.17 20.40 -30.08
C PRO A 324 -3.41 19.87 -29.37
N PHE A 325 -4.59 20.34 -29.76
CA PHE A 325 -5.85 19.82 -29.24
C PHE A 325 -6.08 18.33 -29.57
N GLY A 326 -6.57 17.59 -28.58
CA GLY A 326 -6.98 16.19 -28.67
C GLY A 326 -8.49 16.04 -28.42
N GLU A 327 -8.86 15.19 -27.46
CA GLU A 327 -10.26 14.92 -27.09
C GLU A 327 -11.01 16.14 -26.54
N HIS A 328 -10.29 17.21 -26.14
CA HIS A 328 -10.91 18.45 -25.68
C HIS A 328 -11.93 19.01 -26.67
N LEU A 329 -11.68 18.92 -27.99
CA LEU A 329 -12.62 19.40 -29.02
C LEU A 329 -13.91 18.58 -29.10
N THR A 330 -13.88 17.33 -28.66
CA THR A 330 -15.06 16.48 -28.55
C THR A 330 -15.86 16.82 -27.30
N LEU A 331 -15.17 17.08 -26.19
CA LEU A 331 -15.79 17.40 -24.90
C LEU A 331 -16.38 18.82 -24.87
N TYR A 332 -15.68 19.79 -25.48
CA TYR A 332 -16.05 21.21 -25.53
C TYR A 332 -16.06 21.74 -26.97
N PRO A 333 -17.04 21.35 -27.80
CA PRO A 333 -17.06 21.69 -29.23
C PRO A 333 -17.20 23.19 -29.52
N GLY A 334 -17.57 24.00 -28.52
CA GLY A 334 -17.60 25.47 -28.63
C GLY A 334 -16.24 26.15 -28.47
N ILE A 335 -15.23 25.42 -27.97
CA ILE A 335 -13.85 25.91 -27.83
C ILE A 335 -13.04 25.31 -28.98
N VAL A 336 -12.50 26.18 -29.83
CA VAL A 336 -11.77 25.79 -31.04
C VAL A 336 -10.41 26.45 -31.09
N GLU A 337 -9.47 25.85 -31.80
CA GLU A 337 -8.20 26.51 -32.11
C GLU A 337 -8.45 27.67 -33.08
N THR A 338 -8.05 28.89 -32.69
CA THR A 338 -8.18 30.11 -33.51
C THR A 338 -6.91 30.45 -34.26
N GLY A 339 -5.77 29.91 -33.85
CA GLY A 339 -4.48 30.08 -34.50
C GLY A 339 -3.33 29.53 -33.68
N THR A 340 -2.11 29.80 -34.14
CA THR A 340 -0.87 29.49 -33.41
C THR A 340 0.01 30.73 -33.33
N ILE A 341 0.75 30.85 -32.24
CA ILE A 341 1.78 31.88 -32.07
C ILE A 341 3.09 31.23 -31.59
N THR A 342 4.20 31.95 -31.73
CA THR A 342 5.51 31.51 -31.22
C THR A 342 5.87 32.29 -29.97
N VAL A 343 6.26 31.59 -28.91
CA VAL A 343 6.59 32.16 -27.61
C VAL A 343 7.93 31.60 -27.11
N PRO A 344 8.70 32.36 -26.30
CA PRO A 344 9.93 31.83 -25.71
C PRO A 344 9.62 30.78 -24.63
N ALA A 345 10.47 29.77 -24.50
CA ALA A 345 10.32 28.72 -23.49
C ALA A 345 11.57 28.54 -22.63
N LEU A 346 11.37 28.36 -21.33
CA LEU A 346 12.44 28.07 -20.38
C LEU A 346 12.00 26.99 -19.40
N SER A 347 12.95 26.18 -18.94
CA SER A 347 12.78 25.37 -17.73
C SER A 347 12.56 26.29 -16.54
N LEU A 348 11.75 25.89 -15.57
CA LEU A 348 11.49 26.70 -14.38
C LEU A 348 12.80 27.07 -13.64
N ASP A 349 13.75 26.14 -13.58
CA ASP A 349 15.08 26.37 -13.00
C ASP A 349 15.81 27.53 -13.70
N ALA A 350 15.89 27.50 -15.04
CA ALA A 350 16.51 28.55 -15.84
C ALA A 350 15.77 29.89 -15.72
N LEU A 351 14.44 29.87 -15.62
CA LEU A 351 13.64 31.07 -15.46
C LEU A 351 13.89 31.76 -14.11
N LEU A 352 13.91 31.02 -12.99
CA LEU A 352 14.23 31.60 -11.68
C LEU A 352 15.64 32.19 -11.66
N HIS A 353 16.62 31.46 -12.21
CA HIS A 353 17.98 31.96 -12.35
C HIS A 353 18.04 33.25 -13.18
N ARG A 354 17.33 33.31 -14.32
CA ARG A 354 17.25 34.48 -15.19
C ARG A 354 16.66 35.70 -14.49
N LEU A 355 15.68 35.50 -13.63
CA LEU A 355 15.02 36.55 -12.85
C LEU A 355 15.78 36.90 -11.56
N GLY A 356 16.83 36.16 -11.21
CA GLY A 356 17.59 36.35 -9.96
C GLY A 356 16.77 35.99 -8.72
N LEU A 357 15.85 35.04 -8.83
CA LEU A 357 14.97 34.60 -7.74
C LEU A 357 15.53 33.34 -7.07
N ASP A 358 15.52 33.34 -5.74
CA ASP A 358 15.94 32.20 -4.93
C ASP A 358 14.76 31.19 -4.81
N PRO A 359 14.90 29.94 -5.29
CA PRO A 359 13.86 28.92 -5.15
C PRO A 359 13.36 28.73 -3.71
N ALA A 360 14.21 28.93 -2.70
CA ALA A 360 13.84 28.73 -1.30
C ALA A 360 12.76 29.72 -0.79
N THR A 361 12.54 30.83 -1.50
CA THR A 361 11.47 31.78 -1.16
C THR A 361 10.08 31.22 -1.45
N PHE A 362 9.98 30.21 -2.32
CA PHE A 362 8.72 29.60 -2.73
C PHE A 362 8.56 28.23 -2.08
N ASN A 363 7.33 27.88 -1.69
CA ASN A 363 6.99 26.53 -1.24
C ASN A 363 5.64 26.03 -1.77
N LEU A 364 4.91 26.86 -2.52
CA LEU A 364 3.71 26.49 -3.25
C LEU A 364 3.95 26.69 -4.74
N LEU A 365 3.70 25.64 -5.52
CA LEU A 365 3.71 25.67 -6.97
C LEU A 365 2.27 25.44 -7.46
N ASN A 366 1.70 26.39 -8.20
CA ASN A 366 0.43 26.24 -8.88
C ASN A 366 0.70 26.08 -10.38
N ILE A 367 0.17 25.04 -10.99
CA ILE A 367 0.35 24.74 -12.41
C ILE A 367 -1.03 24.61 -13.04
N ASP A 368 -1.41 25.60 -13.83
CA ASP A 368 -2.69 25.65 -14.54
C ASP A 368 -2.41 25.85 -16.02
N ILE A 369 -1.76 24.84 -16.61
CA ILE A 369 -1.44 24.80 -18.04
C ILE A 369 -2.02 23.54 -18.62
N GLN A 370 -2.34 23.58 -19.90
CA GLN A 370 -3.22 22.61 -20.50
C GLN A 370 -2.46 21.39 -21.06
N GLY A 371 -2.29 20.35 -20.24
CA GLY A 371 -1.70 19.06 -20.62
C GLY A 371 -0.17 18.97 -20.61
N ALA A 372 0.53 20.09 -20.37
CA ALA A 372 2.00 20.18 -20.37
C ALA A 372 2.61 20.23 -18.95
N GLU A 373 1.88 19.75 -17.95
CA GLU A 373 2.24 19.83 -16.53
C GLU A 373 3.51 19.04 -16.20
N LEU A 374 3.64 17.81 -16.71
CA LEU A 374 4.83 16.98 -16.47
C LEU A 374 6.09 17.58 -17.13
N PRO A 375 6.08 18.02 -18.41
CA PRO A 375 7.21 18.77 -18.97
C PRO A 375 7.64 19.96 -18.12
N ALA A 376 6.70 20.78 -17.63
CA ALA A 376 7.02 21.92 -16.77
C ALA A 376 7.68 21.49 -15.45
N LEU A 377 7.21 20.39 -14.84
CA LEU A 377 7.79 19.82 -13.63
C LEU A 377 9.16 19.17 -13.85
N CYS A 378 9.39 18.54 -15.00
CA CYS A 378 10.71 18.05 -15.41
C CYS A 378 11.72 19.20 -15.54
N GLY A 379 11.28 20.39 -15.92
CA GLY A 379 12.10 21.62 -15.94
C GLY A 379 12.28 22.29 -14.58
N ALA A 380 11.78 21.70 -13.49
CA ALA A 380 11.77 22.27 -12.15
C ALA A 380 12.57 21.44 -11.12
N LEU A 381 13.46 20.54 -11.54
CA LEU A 381 14.16 19.63 -10.62
C LEU A 381 15.03 20.36 -9.59
N GLY A 382 15.56 21.55 -9.91
CA GLY A 382 16.27 22.42 -8.96
C GLY A 382 15.33 23.18 -8.02
N VAL A 383 14.09 23.45 -8.44
CA VAL A 383 13.06 24.13 -7.63
C VAL A 383 12.30 23.19 -6.70
N LEU A 384 11.94 21.99 -7.17
CA LEU A 384 11.11 21.04 -6.45
C LEU A 384 11.58 20.75 -5.02
N PRO A 385 12.88 20.60 -4.70
CA PRO A 385 13.34 20.39 -3.31
C PRO A 385 12.88 21.46 -2.31
N HIS A 386 12.52 22.66 -2.77
CA HIS A 386 12.04 23.77 -1.96
C HIS A 386 10.51 23.85 -1.87
N ILE A 387 9.81 23.11 -2.73
CA ILE A 387 8.34 23.08 -2.81
C ILE A 387 7.78 22.08 -1.80
N GLU A 388 6.79 22.52 -1.02
CA GLU A 388 6.05 21.72 -0.04
C GLU A 388 4.70 21.26 -0.59
N ALA A 389 4.07 22.04 -1.47
CA ALA A 389 2.81 21.69 -2.12
C ALA A 389 2.76 22.08 -3.59
N ILE A 390 2.12 21.26 -4.40
CA ILE A 390 1.86 21.48 -5.82
C ILE A 390 0.35 21.34 -6.04
N ASN A 391 -0.30 22.39 -6.51
CA ASN A 391 -1.65 22.29 -7.06
C ASN A 391 -1.54 22.29 -8.59
N THR A 392 -2.14 21.31 -9.24
CA THR A 392 -1.99 21.13 -10.69
C THR A 392 -3.23 20.55 -11.33
N GLU A 393 -3.48 20.92 -12.58
CA GLU A 393 -4.43 20.22 -13.44
C GLU A 393 -3.97 18.77 -13.65
N ILE A 394 -4.93 17.84 -13.77
CA ILE A 394 -4.73 16.42 -13.97
C ILE A 394 -5.67 15.88 -15.05
N ASN A 395 -5.16 14.96 -15.87
CA ASN A 395 -5.89 14.40 -17.00
C ASN A 395 -5.95 12.87 -16.92
N PHE A 396 -7.13 12.29 -17.14
CA PHE A 396 -7.36 10.84 -17.29
C PHE A 396 -7.60 10.46 -18.75
N ARG A 397 -7.63 11.45 -19.65
CA ARG A 397 -7.84 11.33 -21.10
C ARG A 397 -6.86 12.22 -21.85
N GLU A 398 -6.63 11.93 -23.12
CA GLU A 398 -5.76 12.74 -23.97
C GLU A 398 -6.52 14.00 -24.47
N LEU A 399 -6.82 14.93 -23.56
CA LEU A 399 -7.50 16.19 -23.89
C LEU A 399 -6.68 17.03 -24.89
N TYR A 400 -5.35 17.00 -24.73
CA TYR A 400 -4.36 17.55 -25.63
C TYR A 400 -3.43 16.42 -26.08
N ARG A 401 -3.05 16.41 -27.36
CA ARG A 401 -2.26 15.31 -27.94
C ARG A 401 -0.87 15.25 -27.32
N GLY A 402 -0.48 14.06 -26.85
CA GLY A 402 0.74 13.88 -26.06
C GLY A 402 0.69 14.56 -24.69
N GLY A 403 -0.51 14.90 -24.21
CA GLY A 403 -0.74 15.48 -22.90
C GLY A 403 -0.42 14.50 -21.78
N THR A 404 -0.06 15.05 -20.63
CA THR A 404 0.33 14.32 -19.43
C THR A 404 -0.88 13.59 -18.82
N PHE A 405 -0.81 12.28 -18.65
CA PHE A 405 -1.80 11.57 -17.86
C PHE A 405 -1.50 11.65 -16.35
N PHE A 406 -2.55 11.57 -15.54
CA PHE A 406 -2.46 11.60 -14.07
C PHE A 406 -1.51 10.54 -13.52
N HIS A 407 -1.51 9.32 -14.07
CA HIS A 407 -0.65 8.24 -13.58
C HIS A 407 0.84 8.52 -13.83
N GLU A 408 1.18 9.18 -14.94
CA GLU A 408 2.56 9.59 -15.26
C GLU A 408 3.01 10.73 -14.34
N LEU A 409 2.15 11.73 -14.17
CA LEU A 409 2.37 12.85 -13.27
C LEU A 409 2.54 12.41 -11.81
N ALA A 410 1.63 11.57 -11.33
CA ALA A 410 1.64 11.05 -9.96
C ALA A 410 2.87 10.18 -9.70
N ALA A 411 3.29 9.35 -10.66
CA ALA A 411 4.52 8.56 -10.56
C ALA A 411 5.77 9.46 -10.46
N PHE A 412 5.87 10.47 -11.33
CA PHE A 412 6.96 11.44 -11.27
C PHE A 412 6.98 12.18 -9.93
N LEU A 413 5.85 12.71 -9.48
CA LEU A 413 5.75 13.44 -8.22
C LEU A 413 6.02 12.54 -7.00
N HIS A 414 5.63 11.27 -7.05
CA HIS A 414 5.97 10.28 -6.02
C HIS A 414 7.49 10.09 -5.90
N ASP A 415 8.20 9.94 -7.02
CA ASP A 415 9.66 9.86 -7.05
C ASP A 415 10.33 11.13 -6.49
N GLN A 416 9.70 12.28 -6.68
CA GLN A 416 10.13 13.56 -6.10
C GLN A 416 9.70 13.75 -4.63
N GLY A 417 8.99 12.79 -4.02
CA GLY A 417 8.62 12.79 -2.61
C GLY A 417 7.28 13.46 -2.29
N PHE A 418 6.37 13.55 -3.27
CA PHE A 418 5.02 14.06 -3.08
C PHE A 418 3.97 12.95 -3.07
N VAL A 419 2.85 13.20 -2.41
CA VAL A 419 1.68 12.32 -2.36
C VAL A 419 0.45 13.15 -2.73
N CYS A 420 -0.47 12.59 -3.51
CA CYS A 420 -1.76 13.21 -3.81
C CYS A 420 -2.62 13.20 -2.53
N GLU A 421 -2.94 14.38 -1.99
CA GLU A 421 -3.76 14.54 -0.78
C GLU A 421 -5.23 14.79 -1.08
N ALA A 422 -5.51 15.35 -2.25
CA ALA A 422 -6.87 15.62 -2.70
C ALA A 422 -6.89 15.72 -4.21
N SER A 423 -7.99 15.27 -4.81
CA SER A 423 -8.32 15.54 -6.21
C SER A 423 -9.81 15.75 -6.40
N VAL A 424 -10.18 16.48 -7.45
CA VAL A 424 -11.57 16.75 -7.81
C VAL A 424 -11.72 16.79 -9.33
N CYS A 425 -12.81 16.19 -9.85
CA CYS A 425 -13.22 16.24 -11.25
C CYS A 425 -14.63 16.86 -11.32
N PRO A 426 -14.75 18.19 -11.19
CA PRO A 426 -16.05 18.81 -10.89
C PRO A 426 -16.95 18.98 -12.12
N TYR A 427 -16.37 18.99 -13.32
CA TYR A 427 -17.09 19.20 -14.58
C TYR A 427 -17.31 17.90 -15.36
N ASP A 428 -16.27 17.09 -15.47
CA ASP A 428 -16.26 15.83 -16.21
C ASP A 428 -15.24 14.86 -15.60
N PRO A 429 -15.46 13.54 -15.61
CA PRO A 429 -14.52 12.59 -15.02
C PRO A 429 -13.20 12.45 -15.79
N SER A 430 -13.02 13.10 -16.94
CA SER A 430 -11.80 13.03 -17.75
C SER A 430 -10.65 13.92 -17.26
N TRP A 431 -10.93 14.94 -16.45
CA TRP A 431 -9.91 15.89 -15.98
C TRP A 431 -10.33 16.58 -14.68
N GLY A 432 -9.40 17.29 -14.05
CA GLY A 432 -9.68 18.09 -12.86
C GLY A 432 -8.41 18.60 -12.20
N ASP A 433 -8.46 18.83 -10.89
CA ASP A 433 -7.31 19.32 -10.11
C ASP A 433 -6.85 18.29 -9.09
N ALA A 434 -5.55 18.30 -8.80
CA ALA A 434 -4.97 17.60 -7.66
C ALA A 434 -4.04 18.49 -6.85
N LEU A 435 -4.11 18.30 -5.53
CA LEU A 435 -3.15 18.83 -4.57
C LEU A 435 -2.18 17.71 -4.17
N PHE A 436 -0.93 17.86 -4.57
CA PHE A 436 0.18 17.04 -4.12
C PHE A 436 0.93 17.74 -3.00
N VAL A 437 1.27 17.00 -1.94
CA VAL A 437 2.01 17.56 -0.81
C VAL A 437 3.24 16.70 -0.54
N ARG A 438 4.36 17.38 -0.24
CA ARG A 438 5.62 16.73 0.07
C ARG A 438 5.47 15.93 1.37
N ARG A 439 5.83 14.65 1.28
CA ARG A 439 5.77 13.68 2.37
C ARG A 439 7.08 12.90 2.47
N ARG A 440 7.31 12.37 3.66
CA ARG A 440 8.46 11.54 4.03
C ARG A 440 7.96 10.43 4.94
N GLU A 441 7.00 9.67 4.43
CA GLU A 441 6.30 8.66 5.19
C GLU A 441 6.79 7.25 4.83
N LEU A 442 6.81 6.35 5.79
CA LEU A 442 7.03 4.93 5.55
C LEU A 442 6.01 4.14 6.37
N HIS A 443 5.13 3.41 5.69
CA HIS A 443 4.05 2.68 6.34
C HIS A 443 4.39 1.19 6.46
N LEU A 444 3.81 0.53 7.46
CA LEU A 444 3.72 -0.92 7.53
C LEU A 444 2.37 -1.27 8.16
N THR A 445 1.31 -1.17 7.36
CA THR A 445 -0.08 -1.37 7.81
C THR A 445 -0.37 -2.81 8.26
N SER A 446 0.46 -3.77 7.84
CA SER A 446 0.33 -5.19 8.18
C SER A 446 0.96 -5.60 9.53
N LEU A 447 1.66 -4.69 10.20
CA LEU A 447 2.27 -4.97 11.51
C LEU A 447 1.19 -5.39 12.52
N GLY A 448 1.50 -6.38 13.36
CA GLY A 448 0.56 -6.95 14.33
C GLY A 448 -0.32 -8.08 13.76
N HIS A 449 -0.49 -8.15 12.44
CA HIS A 449 -1.29 -9.19 11.78
C HIS A 449 -0.46 -10.10 10.85
N ASN A 450 0.75 -9.68 10.46
CA ASN A 450 1.63 -10.44 9.57
C ASN A 450 2.65 -11.30 10.32
N GLY A 451 2.21 -12.45 10.84
CA GLY A 451 3.04 -13.41 11.56
C GLY A 451 3.03 -13.23 13.08
N ARG A 452 3.81 -14.06 13.78
CA ARG A 452 3.86 -14.10 15.25
C ARG A 452 4.81 -13.04 15.81
N PHE A 453 4.91 -12.98 17.14
CA PHE A 453 5.73 -12.02 17.89
C PHE A 453 7.08 -11.68 17.26
N ALA A 454 7.92 -12.68 16.97
CA ALA A 454 9.25 -12.45 16.43
C ALA A 454 9.26 -11.85 15.02
N ASN A 455 8.27 -12.18 14.18
CA ASN A 455 8.11 -11.53 12.87
C ASN A 455 7.88 -10.03 13.05
N GLN A 456 7.05 -9.66 14.02
CA GLN A 456 6.73 -8.27 14.34
C GLN A 456 7.95 -7.48 14.82
N LEU A 457 8.89 -8.11 15.54
CA LEU A 457 10.15 -7.47 15.95
C LEU A 457 11.01 -7.05 14.75
N PHE A 458 11.24 -7.96 13.80
CA PHE A 458 12.02 -7.67 12.58
C PHE A 458 11.30 -6.67 11.69
N GLN A 459 9.99 -6.79 11.55
CA GLN A 459 9.13 -5.84 10.87
C GLN A 459 9.25 -4.43 11.44
N TYR A 460 9.06 -4.29 12.75
CA TYR A 460 9.19 -3.02 13.45
C TYR A 460 10.60 -2.44 13.30
N ALA A 461 11.63 -3.24 13.62
CA ALA A 461 13.01 -2.80 13.55
C ALA A 461 13.40 -2.38 12.13
N PHE A 462 13.03 -3.14 11.10
CA PHE A 462 13.31 -2.78 9.72
C PHE A 462 12.76 -1.40 9.38
N VAL A 463 11.47 -1.18 9.59
CA VAL A 463 10.81 0.07 9.21
C VAL A 463 11.37 1.25 10.01
N LYS A 464 11.59 1.09 11.31
CA LYS A 464 12.14 2.15 12.16
C LYS A 464 13.57 2.51 11.79
N LEU A 465 14.41 1.52 11.49
CA LEU A 465 15.79 1.75 11.06
C LEU A 465 15.85 2.39 9.67
N GLN A 466 15.01 1.96 8.73
CA GLN A 466 14.91 2.60 7.41
C GLN A 466 14.44 4.04 7.52
N ALA A 467 13.40 4.29 8.33
CA ALA A 467 12.91 5.64 8.57
C ALA A 467 13.99 6.55 9.18
N ALA A 468 14.75 6.04 10.17
CA ALA A 468 15.84 6.78 10.78
C ALA A 468 16.98 7.09 9.81
N ARG A 469 17.44 6.10 9.02
CA ARG A 469 18.53 6.24 8.04
C ARG A 469 18.22 7.29 6.96
N HIS A 470 16.95 7.46 6.61
CA HIS A 470 16.51 8.32 5.52
C HIS A 470 15.74 9.58 5.96
N GLY A 471 15.64 9.85 7.26
CA GLY A 471 14.93 11.02 7.78
C GLY A 471 13.43 11.02 7.47
N LEU A 472 12.81 9.84 7.53
CA LEU A 472 11.39 9.61 7.30
C LEU A 472 10.66 9.42 8.64
N THR A 473 9.33 9.52 8.59
CA THR A 473 8.44 9.17 9.69
C THR A 473 7.79 7.81 9.41
N ALA A 474 7.95 6.87 10.35
CA ALA A 474 7.28 5.58 10.29
C ALA A 474 5.83 5.71 10.78
N PHE A 475 4.87 5.15 10.05
CA PHE A 475 3.46 5.08 10.43
C PHE A 475 3.05 3.63 10.60
N LEU A 476 2.64 3.26 11.81
CA LEU A 476 2.47 1.86 12.20
C LEU A 476 1.17 1.69 12.98
N PRO A 477 0.41 0.60 12.77
CA PRO A 477 -0.75 0.27 13.60
C PRO A 477 -0.32 -0.10 15.01
N ALA A 478 -1.31 -0.22 15.91
CA ALA A 478 -1.07 -0.79 17.22
C ALA A 478 -0.63 -2.27 17.10
N TRP A 479 0.39 -2.64 17.86
CA TRP A 479 0.96 -3.96 17.93
C TRP A 479 1.48 -4.23 19.36
N VAL A 480 1.93 -5.45 19.64
CA VAL A 480 2.35 -5.85 21.00
C VAL A 480 3.50 -5.00 21.56
N GLY A 481 4.34 -4.41 20.70
CA GLY A 481 5.43 -3.53 21.12
C GLY A 481 5.01 -2.18 21.69
N ASN A 482 3.78 -1.70 21.45
CA ASN A 482 3.28 -0.50 22.14
C ASN A 482 3.27 -0.69 23.66
N VAL A 483 3.04 -1.93 24.07
CA VAL A 483 2.96 -2.32 25.46
C VAL A 483 4.33 -2.77 25.98
N LEU A 484 5.07 -3.57 25.21
CA LEU A 484 6.36 -4.14 25.64
C LEU A 484 7.49 -3.11 25.65
N PHE A 485 7.56 -2.24 24.64
CA PHE A 485 8.72 -1.38 24.35
C PHE A 485 8.37 0.11 24.36
N ALA A 486 7.15 0.48 24.77
CA ALA A 486 6.60 1.84 24.62
C ALA A 486 6.69 2.37 23.18
N ALA A 487 6.55 1.48 22.18
CA ALA A 487 6.43 1.93 20.80
C ALA A 487 5.26 2.92 20.69
N SER A 488 5.50 4.07 20.07
CA SER A 488 4.49 5.11 19.90
C SER A 488 4.73 5.75 18.54
N ASP A 489 4.02 5.21 17.56
CA ASP A 489 4.15 5.58 16.17
C ASP A 489 2.81 6.15 15.68
N PRO A 490 2.81 7.18 14.82
CA PRO A 490 1.57 7.70 14.27
C PRO A 490 0.85 6.63 13.45
N LEU A 491 -0.49 6.62 13.53
CA LEU A 491 -1.29 5.70 12.73
C LEU A 491 -1.30 6.10 11.26
N PRO A 492 -1.21 5.15 10.32
CA PRO A 492 -1.45 5.40 8.90
C PRO A 492 -2.79 6.12 8.69
N ARG A 493 -2.81 7.19 7.88
CA ARG A 493 -4.02 7.99 7.60
C ARG A 493 -4.53 7.88 6.18
N ARG A 494 -3.74 7.29 5.29
CA ARG A 494 -4.01 7.09 3.87
C ARG A 494 -3.32 5.82 3.39
N ALA A 495 -3.87 5.21 2.35
CA ALA A 495 -3.18 4.16 1.64
C ALA A 495 -2.01 4.74 0.85
N LEU A 496 -0.88 4.05 0.91
CA LEU A 496 0.27 4.30 0.05
C LEU A 496 0.49 3.08 -0.86
N PRO A 497 1.20 3.25 -2.00
CA PRO A 497 1.58 2.11 -2.84
C PRO A 497 2.27 1.00 -2.02
N LEU A 498 1.81 -0.23 -2.20
CA LEU A 498 2.30 -1.39 -1.45
C LEU A 498 3.56 -1.97 -2.10
N LEU A 499 4.68 -1.99 -1.37
CA LEU A 499 5.92 -2.64 -1.78
C LEU A 499 6.16 -3.91 -0.94
N ARG A 500 6.22 -5.05 -1.61
CA ARG A 500 6.38 -6.37 -0.97
C ARG A 500 7.84 -6.82 -0.99
N GLN A 501 8.29 -7.43 0.10
CA GLN A 501 9.51 -8.24 0.12
C GLN A 501 9.37 -9.38 -0.90
N THR A 502 10.32 -9.47 -1.82
CA THR A 502 10.39 -10.47 -2.89
C THR A 502 11.47 -11.52 -2.64
N SER A 503 12.50 -11.21 -1.83
CA SER A 503 13.60 -12.13 -1.54
C SER A 503 14.00 -12.10 -0.05
N PRO A 504 14.42 -13.25 0.52
CA PRO A 504 15.09 -13.27 1.83
C PRO A 504 16.54 -12.79 1.76
N VAL A 505 17.09 -12.54 0.56
CA VAL A 505 18.43 -11.99 0.34
C VAL A 505 18.31 -10.49 0.11
N ALA A 506 18.88 -9.68 1.01
CA ALA A 506 18.68 -8.23 1.01
C ALA A 506 19.09 -7.56 -0.32
N ALA A 507 20.17 -8.03 -0.97
CA ALA A 507 20.65 -7.47 -2.23
C ALA A 507 19.75 -7.81 -3.45
N GLU A 508 18.94 -8.87 -3.36
CA GLU A 508 18.03 -9.32 -4.43
C GLU A 508 16.59 -8.90 -4.17
N ASP A 509 16.33 -8.28 -3.02
CA ASP A 509 15.00 -7.95 -2.55
C ASP A 509 14.53 -6.58 -3.07
N ALA A 510 13.28 -6.50 -3.52
CA ALA A 510 12.71 -5.26 -4.05
C ALA A 510 12.63 -4.13 -2.99
N VAL A 511 12.57 -4.50 -1.70
CA VAL A 511 12.54 -3.53 -0.60
C VAL A 511 13.97 -3.18 -0.19
N ALA A 512 14.75 -4.13 0.33
CA ALA A 512 16.07 -3.84 0.88
C ALA A 512 17.16 -3.55 -0.17
N GLY A 513 16.99 -4.02 -1.41
CA GLY A 513 17.98 -3.91 -2.49
C GLY A 513 17.72 -2.78 -3.48
N SER A 514 16.70 -1.93 -3.26
CA SER A 514 16.25 -0.91 -4.21
C SER A 514 17.29 0.15 -4.58
N GLY A 515 18.36 0.31 -3.79
CA GLY A 515 19.42 1.29 -4.02
C GLY A 515 19.01 2.77 -3.83
N LYS A 516 17.72 3.03 -3.60
CA LYS A 516 17.14 4.35 -3.33
C LYS A 516 16.39 4.33 -1.99
N PRO A 517 16.34 5.44 -1.24
CA PRO A 517 15.49 5.56 -0.06
C PRO A 517 14.03 5.23 -0.40
N LEU A 518 13.46 4.24 0.29
CA LEU A 518 12.04 3.92 0.19
C LEU A 518 11.24 5.04 0.87
N GLN A 519 10.43 5.77 0.13
CA GLN A 519 9.62 6.87 0.67
C GLN A 519 8.20 6.81 0.12
N ASN A 520 7.24 7.23 0.94
CA ASN A 520 5.83 7.33 0.61
C ASN A 520 5.21 6.00 0.12
N VAL A 521 5.69 4.88 0.69
CA VAL A 521 5.21 3.53 0.41
C VAL A 521 4.72 2.83 1.68
N ASP A 522 3.83 1.87 1.51
CA ASP A 522 3.46 0.89 2.53
C ASP A 522 4.24 -0.40 2.28
N LEU A 523 4.92 -0.90 3.30
CA LEU A 523 5.77 -2.07 3.19
C LEU A 523 5.00 -3.33 3.57
N TRP A 524 5.40 -4.46 3.01
CA TRP A 524 4.93 -5.77 3.45
C TRP A 524 6.05 -6.80 3.36
N GLY A 525 6.29 -7.53 4.45
CA GLY A 525 7.34 -8.54 4.49
C GLY A 525 7.66 -8.98 5.91
N TYR A 526 8.61 -9.89 6.02
CA TYR A 526 9.16 -10.32 7.31
C TYR A 526 10.49 -9.65 7.62
N PHE A 527 11.23 -9.23 6.59
CA PHE A 527 12.52 -8.53 6.71
C PHE A 527 13.56 -9.32 7.53
N GLN A 528 13.45 -10.65 7.54
CA GLN A 528 14.37 -11.57 8.20
C GLN A 528 15.55 -11.92 7.27
N TYR A 529 16.35 -10.91 6.91
CA TYR A 529 17.55 -11.07 6.09
C TYR A 529 18.70 -11.73 6.88
N HIS A 530 19.85 -11.94 6.24
CA HIS A 530 21.08 -12.20 6.96
C HIS A 530 21.35 -11.08 7.98
N SER A 531 21.64 -11.41 9.24
CA SER A 531 21.62 -10.43 10.32
C SER A 531 22.74 -9.39 10.25
N SER A 532 23.76 -9.61 9.41
CA SER A 532 24.75 -8.59 9.04
C SER A 532 24.12 -7.34 8.41
N PHE A 533 22.93 -7.45 7.82
CA PHE A 533 22.13 -6.31 7.37
C PHE A 533 21.81 -5.32 8.51
N TYR A 534 21.63 -5.83 9.73
CA TYR A 534 21.32 -5.04 10.92
C TYR A 534 22.56 -4.69 11.75
N ALA A 535 23.74 -5.21 11.40
CA ALA A 535 24.97 -4.98 12.16
C ALA A 535 25.37 -3.50 12.28
N PRO A 536 25.24 -2.65 11.22
CA PRO A 536 25.56 -1.23 11.34
C PRO A 536 24.68 -0.48 12.36
N ASP A 537 23.46 -0.96 12.59
CA ASP A 537 22.47 -0.34 13.47
C ASP A 537 22.18 -1.19 14.71
N ARG A 538 23.13 -2.04 15.13
CA ARG A 538 22.97 -2.98 16.25
C ARG A 538 22.42 -2.31 17.52
N ASP A 539 22.99 -1.17 17.87
CA ASP A 539 22.64 -0.51 19.13
C ASP A 539 21.25 0.14 19.04
N ALA A 540 20.89 0.68 17.88
CA ALA A 540 19.54 1.17 17.59
C ALA A 540 18.52 0.03 17.57
N PHE A 541 18.84 -1.12 16.96
CA PHE A 541 18.00 -2.32 16.97
C PHE A 541 17.68 -2.76 18.40
N ARG A 542 18.70 -2.79 19.27
CA ARG A 542 18.53 -3.13 20.69
C ARG A 542 17.72 -2.09 21.45
N ALA A 543 17.95 -0.80 21.19
CA ALA A 543 17.22 0.28 21.86
C ALA A 543 15.72 0.28 21.50
N LEU A 544 15.38 0.03 20.23
CA LEU A 544 14.00 -0.05 19.75
C LEU A 544 13.18 -1.16 20.42
N LEU A 545 13.85 -2.22 20.86
CA LEU A 545 13.23 -3.44 21.41
C LEU A 545 13.61 -3.65 22.88
N ALA A 546 14.01 -2.57 23.57
CA ALA A 546 14.27 -2.60 24.99
C ALA A 546 12.95 -2.56 25.77
N PRO A 547 12.68 -3.51 26.68
CA PRO A 547 11.44 -3.50 27.44
C PRO A 547 11.33 -2.29 28.36
N VAL A 548 10.11 -1.79 28.52
CA VAL A 548 9.80 -0.78 29.53
C VAL A 548 9.98 -1.35 30.93
N ALA A 549 10.26 -0.48 31.90
CA ALA A 549 10.48 -0.89 33.30
C ALA A 549 9.30 -1.68 33.90
N ALA A 550 8.07 -1.31 33.54
CA ALA A 550 6.87 -2.02 34.00
C ALA A 550 6.80 -3.49 33.53
N VAL A 551 7.44 -3.81 32.40
CA VAL A 551 7.54 -5.17 31.87
C VAL A 551 8.80 -5.86 32.39
N ALA A 552 9.94 -5.16 32.40
CA ALA A 552 11.23 -5.73 32.82
C ALA A 552 11.28 -6.05 34.32
N ALA A 553 10.76 -5.18 35.20
CA ALA A 553 10.88 -5.34 36.65
C ALA A 553 10.27 -6.64 37.22
N PRO A 554 9.02 -7.04 36.89
CA PRO A 554 8.48 -8.31 37.38
C PRO A 554 9.25 -9.53 36.83
N LEU A 555 9.72 -9.45 35.59
CA LEU A 555 10.54 -10.50 34.97
C LEU A 555 11.93 -10.61 35.61
N ASP A 556 12.57 -9.47 35.91
CA ASP A 556 13.85 -9.42 36.62
C ASP A 556 13.72 -9.99 38.04
N ALA A 557 12.63 -9.67 38.75
CA ALA A 557 12.36 -10.22 40.07
C ALA A 557 12.12 -11.74 40.02
N ALA A 558 11.35 -12.23 39.05
CA ALA A 558 11.11 -13.66 38.85
C ALA A 558 12.40 -14.40 38.48
N LEU A 559 13.21 -13.84 37.58
CA LEU A 559 14.48 -14.41 37.17
C LEU A 559 15.48 -14.43 38.35
N ALA A 560 15.56 -13.35 39.13
CA ALA A 560 16.42 -13.29 40.32
C ALA A 560 16.05 -14.36 41.36
N ARG A 561 14.76 -14.68 41.50
CA ARG A 561 14.27 -15.73 42.40
C ARG A 561 14.75 -17.12 41.97
N ILE A 562 14.61 -17.49 40.70
CA ILE A 562 15.08 -18.81 40.22
C ILE A 562 16.62 -18.88 40.15
N MET A 563 17.28 -17.73 40.00
CA MET A 563 18.74 -17.61 40.04
C MET A 563 19.32 -17.58 41.47
N ALA A 564 18.51 -17.64 42.53
CA ALA A 564 18.99 -17.60 43.90
C ALA A 564 20.01 -18.74 44.17
N GLY A 565 21.23 -18.38 44.57
CA GLY A 565 22.32 -19.33 44.80
C GLY A 565 23.01 -19.85 43.51
N LYS A 566 22.60 -19.36 42.35
CA LYS A 566 23.19 -19.65 41.03
C LYS A 566 24.04 -18.47 40.56
N LYS A 567 25.03 -18.71 39.70
CA LYS A 567 25.91 -17.65 39.16
C LYS A 567 25.89 -17.54 37.64
N THR A 568 25.46 -18.60 36.95
CA THR A 568 25.45 -18.64 35.49
C THR A 568 24.09 -19.11 35.00
N LEU A 569 23.43 -18.33 34.15
CA LEU A 569 22.22 -18.72 33.44
C LEU A 569 22.61 -19.31 32.07
N VAL A 570 22.28 -20.58 31.88
CA VAL A 570 22.35 -21.27 30.59
C VAL A 570 20.93 -21.42 30.08
N ALA A 571 20.62 -20.87 28.93
CA ALA A 571 19.28 -20.97 28.36
C ALA A 571 19.27 -21.74 27.05
N LEU A 572 18.28 -22.62 26.89
CA LEU A 572 17.99 -23.31 25.64
C LEU A 572 16.62 -22.86 25.13
N HIS A 573 16.50 -22.69 23.82
CA HIS A 573 15.20 -22.63 23.15
C HIS A 573 15.02 -23.84 22.23
N LEU A 574 14.02 -24.65 22.52
CA LEU A 574 13.63 -25.79 21.69
C LEU A 574 12.23 -25.53 21.12
N ARG A 575 12.12 -25.49 19.79
CA ARG A 575 10.84 -25.33 19.10
C ARG A 575 10.35 -26.69 18.63
N ARG A 576 9.10 -27.02 18.95
CA ARG A 576 8.36 -28.23 18.59
C ARG A 576 7.11 -27.80 17.83
N GLY A 577 5.92 -28.03 18.37
CA GLY A 577 4.66 -27.45 17.91
C GLY A 577 4.46 -27.54 16.39
N ASP A 578 4.46 -26.38 15.74
CA ASP A 578 4.23 -26.23 14.30
C ASP A 578 5.46 -26.42 13.40
N TYR A 579 6.59 -26.87 13.96
CA TYR A 579 7.80 -27.22 13.22
C TYR A 579 7.76 -28.70 12.79
N GLY A 580 8.65 -29.07 11.87
CA GLY A 580 8.78 -30.42 11.30
C GLY A 580 8.65 -30.47 9.79
N CYS A 581 8.52 -29.32 9.11
CA CYS A 581 8.35 -29.24 7.66
C CYS A 581 9.19 -28.11 7.05
N GLY A 582 9.62 -28.31 5.80
CA GLY A 582 10.44 -27.35 5.06
C GLY A 582 11.64 -26.88 5.87
N HIS A 583 11.92 -25.58 5.87
CA HIS A 583 13.05 -24.99 6.61
C HIS A 583 12.82 -24.90 8.14
N PHE A 584 11.61 -25.22 8.62
CA PHE A 584 11.26 -25.18 10.04
C PHE A 584 11.49 -26.56 10.68
N PHE A 585 12.73 -27.04 10.69
CA PHE A 585 13.07 -28.37 11.20
C PHE A 585 13.15 -28.43 12.73
N VAL A 586 12.92 -29.62 13.31
CA VAL A 586 13.04 -29.88 14.74
C VAL A 586 14.38 -30.54 15.05
N ALA A 587 15.29 -29.80 15.70
CA ALA A 587 16.57 -30.37 16.12
C ALA A 587 16.38 -31.34 17.31
N PRO A 588 16.98 -32.55 17.27
CA PRO A 588 16.93 -33.51 18.37
C PRO A 588 17.48 -32.95 19.68
N GLY A 589 16.81 -33.23 20.81
CA GLY A 589 17.28 -32.78 22.14
C GLY A 589 18.68 -33.28 22.50
N ARG A 590 19.09 -34.46 21.99
CA ARG A 590 20.45 -34.99 22.15
C ARG A 590 21.54 -34.00 21.72
N TRP A 591 21.35 -33.20 20.65
CA TRP A 591 22.37 -32.24 20.22
C TRP A 591 22.60 -31.12 21.24
N TYR A 592 21.54 -30.71 21.93
CA TYR A 592 21.63 -29.74 23.00
C TYR A 592 22.25 -30.34 24.27
N ARG A 593 21.94 -31.60 24.60
CA ARG A 593 22.57 -32.32 25.71
C ARG A 593 24.07 -32.53 25.48
N ASP A 594 24.45 -32.93 24.27
CA ASP A 594 25.84 -33.11 23.88
C ASP A 594 26.62 -31.80 24.05
N TRP A 595 26.06 -30.68 23.59
CA TRP A 595 26.66 -29.36 23.79
C TRP A 595 26.72 -28.96 25.26
N LEU A 596 25.63 -29.14 26.02
CA LEU A 596 25.60 -28.83 27.46
C LEU A 596 26.71 -29.57 28.20
N ALA A 597 26.90 -30.87 27.93
CA ALA A 597 27.95 -31.68 28.56
C ALA A 597 29.36 -31.13 28.32
N THR A 598 29.59 -30.40 27.22
CA THR A 598 30.91 -29.79 26.94
C THR A 598 31.21 -28.55 27.78
N ILE A 599 30.19 -27.86 28.29
CA ILE A 599 30.37 -26.59 29.02
C ILE A 599 29.98 -26.71 30.49
N TRP A 600 29.06 -27.60 30.87
CA TRP A 600 28.36 -27.57 32.14
C TRP A 600 29.28 -27.56 33.37
N ASP A 601 30.25 -28.47 33.40
CA ASP A 601 31.18 -28.64 34.53
C ASP A 601 32.18 -27.47 34.67
N THR A 602 32.27 -26.62 33.65
CA THR A 602 33.13 -25.41 33.69
C THR A 602 32.40 -24.19 34.25
N LEU A 603 31.08 -24.25 34.38
CA LEU A 603 30.26 -23.12 34.78
C LEU A 603 30.14 -23.03 36.31
N ALA A 604 30.21 -21.81 36.83
CA ALA A 604 30.01 -21.59 38.25
C ALA A 604 28.52 -21.65 38.58
N ALA A 605 28.11 -22.61 39.42
CA ALA A 605 26.75 -22.81 39.93
C ALA A 605 25.66 -22.54 38.86
N PRO A 606 25.61 -23.33 37.77
CA PRO A 606 24.72 -23.05 36.66
C PRO A 606 23.25 -23.33 37.00
N LEU A 607 22.37 -22.57 36.35
CA LEU A 607 20.96 -22.85 36.18
C LEU A 607 20.69 -23.10 34.70
N LEU A 608 20.07 -24.24 34.37
CA LEU A 608 19.52 -24.48 33.04
C LEU A 608 18.11 -23.92 32.99
N TYR A 609 17.81 -23.08 32.00
CA TYR A 609 16.46 -22.63 31.68
C TYR A 609 16.08 -23.14 30.29
N ILE A 610 14.91 -23.75 30.14
CA ILE A 610 14.39 -24.23 28.86
C ILE A 610 13.13 -23.46 28.50
N ALA A 611 13.22 -22.71 27.40
CA ALA A 611 12.07 -22.13 26.70
C ALA A 611 11.61 -23.11 25.61
N SER A 612 10.35 -23.50 25.64
CA SER A 612 9.76 -24.43 24.67
C SER A 612 8.27 -24.16 24.52
N ASP A 613 7.75 -24.32 23.30
CA ASP A 613 6.30 -24.37 23.05
C ASP A 613 5.68 -25.74 23.39
N ASP A 614 6.51 -26.70 23.76
CA ASP A 614 6.13 -28.00 24.31
C ASP A 614 7.07 -28.37 25.47
N PRO A 615 6.90 -27.74 26.65
CA PRO A 615 7.76 -28.00 27.81
C PRO A 615 7.55 -29.40 28.39
N GLU A 616 6.34 -29.96 28.28
CA GLU A 616 6.02 -31.29 28.83
C GLU A 616 6.82 -32.41 28.13
N ALA A 617 7.00 -32.32 26.81
CA ALA A 617 7.84 -33.27 26.08
C ALA A 617 9.34 -33.00 26.27
N VAL A 618 9.75 -31.73 26.36
CA VAL A 618 11.16 -31.35 26.34
C VAL A 618 11.84 -31.47 27.71
N LEU A 619 11.21 -31.01 28.79
CA LEU A 619 11.84 -30.96 30.12
C LEU A 619 12.36 -32.33 30.60
N PRO A 620 11.65 -33.47 30.40
CA PRO A 620 12.15 -34.79 30.79
C PRO A 620 13.46 -35.19 30.10
N GLU A 621 13.72 -34.72 28.87
CA GLU A 621 14.98 -35.00 28.15
C GLU A 621 16.21 -34.43 28.87
N PHE A 622 16.02 -33.40 29.71
CA PHE A 622 17.09 -32.66 30.39
C PHE A 622 17.05 -32.81 31.92
N ALA A 623 16.33 -33.80 32.44
CA ALA A 623 16.14 -34.00 33.89
C ALA A 623 17.45 -34.04 34.70
N ASP A 624 18.54 -34.56 34.11
CA ASP A 624 19.89 -34.61 34.69
C ASP A 624 20.43 -33.22 35.11
N TYR A 625 19.90 -32.15 34.50
CA TYR A 625 20.33 -30.76 34.72
C TYR A 625 19.36 -29.95 35.59
N ALA A 626 18.27 -30.56 36.06
CA ALA A 626 17.20 -29.92 36.83
C ALA A 626 16.75 -28.56 36.21
N PRO A 627 16.20 -28.58 34.98
CA PRO A 627 15.88 -27.37 34.23
C PRO A 627 14.74 -26.57 34.89
N ALA A 628 14.90 -25.25 34.92
CA ALA A 628 13.81 -24.31 35.10
C ALA A 628 13.12 -24.01 33.75
N SER A 629 11.91 -23.48 33.82
CA SER A 629 11.03 -23.20 32.68
C SER A 629 10.14 -21.98 32.97
N ARG A 630 9.25 -21.64 32.03
CA ARG A 630 8.21 -20.61 32.22
C ARG A 630 7.40 -20.81 33.51
N ALA A 631 7.15 -22.05 33.92
CA ALA A 631 6.39 -22.36 35.13
C ALA A 631 7.11 -21.89 36.41
N ASP A 632 8.44 -21.96 36.43
CA ASP A 632 9.26 -21.60 37.58
C ASP A 632 9.35 -20.08 37.79
N LEU A 633 9.10 -19.28 36.74
CA LEU A 633 8.95 -17.83 36.86
C LEU A 633 7.73 -17.46 37.70
N GLY A 634 6.77 -18.37 37.87
CA GLY A 634 5.54 -18.20 38.63
C GLY A 634 4.59 -17.16 38.02
N ASP A 635 3.70 -16.65 38.87
CA ASP A 635 2.79 -15.58 38.50
C ASP A 635 3.58 -14.29 38.26
N LEU A 636 3.25 -13.59 37.18
CA LEU A 636 3.86 -12.33 36.79
C LEU A 636 2.80 -11.21 36.87
N PRO A 637 2.29 -10.89 38.07
CA PRO A 637 1.24 -9.89 38.23
C PRO A 637 1.73 -8.53 37.74
N GLY A 638 0.93 -7.87 36.90
CA GLY A 638 1.29 -6.59 36.30
C GLY A 638 1.94 -6.71 34.92
N LEU A 639 2.24 -7.92 34.42
CA LEU A 639 2.45 -8.08 32.99
C LEU A 639 1.13 -7.85 32.23
N PRO A 640 1.17 -7.13 31.11
CA PRO A 640 0.00 -6.91 30.30
C PRO A 640 -0.48 -8.22 29.66
N PRO A 641 -1.80 -8.45 29.51
CA PRO A 641 -2.34 -9.71 28.98
C PRO A 641 -1.77 -10.15 27.62
N SER A 642 -1.43 -9.19 26.76
CA SER A 642 -0.81 -9.45 25.45
C SER A 642 0.64 -9.94 25.51
N ALA A 643 1.30 -9.84 26.66
CA ALA A 643 2.68 -10.24 26.87
C ALA A 643 2.82 -11.62 27.54
N ASP A 644 1.75 -12.21 28.08
CA ASP A 644 1.87 -13.27 29.09
C ASP A 644 2.33 -14.64 28.53
N GLU A 645 2.02 -14.96 27.27
CA GLU A 645 2.18 -16.34 26.77
C GLU A 645 3.62 -16.71 26.36
N ALA A 646 4.34 -15.86 25.62
CA ALA A 646 5.67 -16.20 25.08
C ALA A 646 6.78 -15.21 25.44
N TYR A 647 6.43 -14.00 25.88
CA TYR A 647 7.43 -12.96 26.16
C TYR A 647 8.31 -13.25 27.38
N PRO A 648 7.83 -13.88 28.48
CA PRO A 648 8.71 -14.18 29.61
C PRO A 648 9.86 -15.10 29.24
N ASP A 649 9.59 -16.14 28.44
CA ASP A 649 10.63 -17.01 27.89
C ASP A 649 11.60 -16.21 27.03
N PHE A 650 11.09 -15.40 26.08
CA PHE A 650 11.91 -14.53 25.25
C PHE A 650 12.85 -13.66 26.11
N TYR A 651 12.32 -13.05 27.16
CA TYR A 651 13.08 -12.18 28.06
C TYR A 651 14.21 -12.93 28.74
N VAL A 652 13.97 -14.13 29.28
CA VAL A 652 15.02 -14.95 29.90
C VAL A 652 16.13 -15.30 28.90
N LEU A 653 15.78 -15.62 27.65
CA LEU A 653 16.78 -15.87 26.59
C LEU A 653 17.69 -14.65 26.35
N THR A 654 17.17 -13.42 26.49
CA THR A 654 17.99 -12.19 26.35
C THR A 654 18.97 -11.95 27.50
N LYS A 655 18.83 -12.67 28.62
CA LYS A 655 19.63 -12.50 29.85
C LYS A 655 20.62 -13.63 30.09
N ALA A 656 20.59 -14.69 29.29
CA ALA A 656 21.45 -15.86 29.48
C ALA A 656 22.92 -15.56 29.17
N GLN A 657 23.85 -16.08 29.97
CA GLN A 657 25.30 -15.99 29.69
C GLN A 657 25.77 -17.04 28.67
N ALA A 658 25.03 -18.13 28.53
CA ALA A 658 25.22 -19.12 27.46
C ALA A 658 23.87 -19.45 26.83
N LEU A 659 23.75 -19.31 25.50
CA LEU A 659 22.48 -19.42 24.81
C LEU A 659 22.55 -20.44 23.66
N ALA A 660 21.74 -21.48 23.73
CA ALA A 660 21.47 -22.37 22.60
C ALA A 660 20.07 -22.08 22.04
N ILE A 661 19.97 -21.87 20.74
CA ILE A 661 18.71 -21.54 20.07
C ILE A 661 18.29 -22.63 19.09
N SER A 662 17.02 -22.64 18.70
CA SER A 662 16.53 -23.41 17.55
C SER A 662 16.65 -22.61 16.25
N ASN A 663 16.36 -23.22 15.09
CA ASN A 663 16.26 -22.51 13.80
C ASN A 663 14.96 -21.67 13.73
N SER A 664 14.85 -20.69 14.63
CA SER A 664 13.65 -19.90 14.88
C SER A 664 13.98 -18.43 15.01
N SER A 665 13.19 -17.58 14.34
CA SER A 665 13.32 -16.12 14.42
C SER A 665 13.11 -15.60 15.84
N PHE A 666 12.32 -16.30 16.66
CA PHE A 666 12.08 -15.96 18.07
C PHE A 666 13.37 -15.99 18.89
N SER A 667 14.03 -17.14 18.96
CA SER A 667 15.27 -17.26 19.72
C SER A 667 16.46 -16.56 19.06
N PHE A 668 16.43 -16.42 17.73
CA PHE A 668 17.44 -15.63 17.03
C PHE A 668 17.34 -14.14 17.38
N ALA A 669 16.14 -13.56 17.39
CA ALA A 669 15.92 -12.18 17.85
C ALA A 669 16.34 -12.01 19.31
N ALA A 670 16.04 -12.98 20.19
CA ALA A 670 16.52 -12.93 21.57
C ALA A 670 18.06 -12.92 21.65
N ALA A 671 18.74 -13.70 20.82
CA ALA A 671 20.20 -13.70 20.73
C ALA A 671 20.76 -12.35 20.25
N MET A 672 20.10 -11.67 19.32
CA MET A 672 20.47 -10.32 18.88
C MET A 672 20.31 -9.28 20.01
N LEU A 673 19.27 -9.41 20.84
CA LEU A 673 19.02 -8.53 21.98
C LEU A 673 19.89 -8.86 23.20
N ASN A 674 20.45 -10.07 23.27
CA ASN A 674 21.32 -10.49 24.35
C ASN A 674 22.68 -9.76 24.29
N THR A 675 23.04 -9.09 25.39
CA THR A 675 24.28 -8.33 25.54
C THR A 675 25.26 -8.98 26.53
N VAL A 676 24.88 -10.08 27.17
CA VAL A 676 25.63 -10.71 28.27
C VAL A 676 26.20 -12.09 27.91
N ALA A 677 25.64 -12.75 26.89
CA ALA A 677 26.10 -14.06 26.47
C ALA A 677 27.51 -14.03 25.89
N THR A 678 28.33 -14.98 26.32
CA THR A 678 29.67 -15.21 25.77
C THR A 678 29.70 -16.33 24.73
N VAL A 679 28.64 -17.14 24.67
CA VAL A 679 28.48 -18.24 23.72
C VAL A 679 27.07 -18.29 23.17
N PHE A 680 26.98 -18.41 21.85
CA PHE A 680 25.74 -18.60 21.11
C PHE A 680 25.90 -19.83 20.22
N VAL A 681 24.99 -20.80 20.35
CA VAL A 681 24.97 -21.97 19.47
C VAL A 681 23.57 -22.24 18.91
N ARG A 682 23.51 -22.87 17.74
CA ARG A 682 22.26 -23.22 17.04
C ARG A 682 22.40 -24.53 16.27
N PRO A 683 21.32 -25.26 15.96
CA PRO A 683 21.41 -26.49 15.20
C PRO A 683 21.76 -26.24 13.74
N ARG A 684 22.56 -27.14 13.16
CA ARG A 684 22.82 -27.23 11.72
C ARG A 684 22.59 -28.68 11.27
N LEU A 685 21.61 -28.91 10.39
CA LEU A 685 21.18 -30.27 10.04
C LEU A 685 22.30 -31.06 9.35
N SER A 686 22.99 -30.43 8.39
CA SER A 686 24.12 -31.03 7.67
C SER A 686 25.27 -31.49 8.56
N GLN A 687 25.43 -30.89 9.75
CA GLN A 687 26.48 -31.25 10.71
C GLN A 687 25.99 -32.12 11.86
N LYS A 688 24.67 -32.34 11.96
CA LYS A 688 24.02 -33.10 13.02
C LYS A 688 24.43 -32.69 14.45
N LYS A 689 24.61 -31.40 14.69
CA LYS A 689 25.03 -30.84 15.99
C LYS A 689 24.67 -29.37 16.13
N LEU A 690 24.89 -28.82 17.33
CA LEU A 690 24.90 -27.37 17.52
C LEU A 690 26.23 -26.77 17.05
N ILE A 691 26.16 -25.64 16.36
CA ILE A 691 27.31 -24.88 15.87
C ILE A 691 27.31 -23.47 16.47
N PRO A 692 28.48 -22.86 16.70
CA PRO A 692 28.55 -21.47 17.12
C PRO A 692 28.06 -20.53 16.01
N PHE A 693 27.48 -19.39 16.39
CA PHE A 693 27.13 -18.32 15.46
C PHE A 693 27.27 -16.94 16.10
N ALA A 694 27.38 -15.90 15.28
CA ALA A 694 27.36 -14.50 15.73
C ALA A 694 25.95 -13.92 15.50
N PRO A 695 25.28 -13.32 16.51
CA PRO A 695 23.92 -12.84 16.36
C PRO A 695 23.71 -11.79 15.25
N PHE A 696 24.73 -10.98 14.95
CA PHE A 696 24.72 -9.97 13.88
C PHE A 696 25.55 -10.36 12.65
N ASP A 697 25.89 -11.64 12.50
CA ASP A 697 26.57 -12.15 11.31
C ASP A 697 26.17 -13.62 11.07
N ALA A 698 24.86 -13.86 10.96
CA ALA A 698 24.30 -15.17 10.65
C ALA A 698 22.91 -15.05 9.97
N PRO A 699 22.47 -16.04 9.19
CA PRO A 699 21.11 -16.05 8.66
C PRO A 699 20.08 -16.23 9.78
N VAL A 700 19.04 -15.39 9.86
CA VAL A 700 18.02 -15.49 10.91
C VAL A 700 17.35 -16.88 10.91
N ILE A 701 17.06 -17.41 9.72
CA ILE A 701 16.56 -18.78 9.49
C ILE A 701 17.46 -19.43 8.43
N PHE A 702 17.92 -20.65 8.66
CA PHE A 702 18.51 -21.47 7.59
C PHE A 702 17.41 -21.86 6.61
N ARG A 703 17.52 -21.37 5.38
CA ARG A 703 16.59 -21.69 4.27
C ARG A 703 17.18 -22.69 3.29
N ASP A 704 18.45 -23.02 3.45
CA ASP A 704 19.25 -23.94 2.64
C ASP A 704 19.16 -25.41 3.12
N GLU A 705 18.50 -25.66 4.25
CA GLU A 705 18.28 -27.00 4.80
C GLU A 705 16.78 -27.21 5.07
N THR A 706 16.27 -28.42 4.85
CA THR A 706 14.86 -28.76 5.13
C THR A 706 14.72 -30.02 5.97
N ALA A 707 13.62 -30.14 6.71
CA ALA A 707 13.31 -31.30 7.55
C ALA A 707 13.26 -32.60 6.74
N GLU A 708 12.73 -32.56 5.52
CA GLU A 708 12.56 -33.72 4.64
C GLU A 708 13.90 -34.30 4.18
N ALA A 709 14.93 -33.46 4.05
CA ALA A 709 16.27 -33.92 3.71
C ALA A 709 16.97 -34.67 4.86
N PHE A 710 16.44 -34.60 6.08
CA PHE A 710 17.04 -35.18 7.29
C PHE A 710 15.98 -35.87 8.19
N PRO A 711 15.49 -37.07 7.82
CA PRO A 711 14.36 -37.74 8.49
C PRO A 711 14.57 -38.03 9.98
N GLU A 712 15.82 -38.12 10.45
CA GLU A 712 16.16 -38.23 11.88
C GLU A 712 15.71 -37.02 12.72
N THR A 713 15.18 -35.97 12.07
CA THR A 713 14.66 -34.72 12.66
C THR A 713 13.15 -34.54 12.48
N GLY A 714 12.46 -35.53 11.87
CA GLY A 714 11.01 -35.55 11.67
C GLY A 714 10.35 -36.75 12.35
N ALA A 715 9.93 -36.56 13.59
CA ALA A 715 8.83 -37.27 14.26
C ALA A 715 8.57 -36.56 15.60
#